data_AF-A0A9P3GE11-F1
#
_entry.id   AF-A0A9P3GE11-F1
#
_cell.length_a   1.000
_cell.length_b   1.000
_cell.length_c   1.000
_cell.angle_alpha   90.00
_cell.angle_beta   90.00
_cell.angle_gamma   90.00
#
_symmetry.space_group_name_H-M   'P 1'
#
loop_
_entity.id
_entity.type
_entity.pdbx_description
1 polymer ?
#
loop_
_entity_poly.entity_id
_entity_poly.type
_entity_poly.pdbx_seq_one_letter_code
_entity_poly.pdbx_strand_id
1 'polypeptide(L)'
;MGLAEACQRPHPLLTEPTLYAVDIPDRVKWAHLKACLSPCGDVRSGKRSTTETGRKRWTIHFETLLDAEMALATLQGAPVAASPAWALALSHAPGLARAAPAPADAPCAQFVQGGEAGGIHALHLASAQQVFRWFRVAGPLVVVRTGVDVGYPQRTCVLEYWDVKGADYARRWRGELHSMLRGMEPFSLRTFAPHCVLASNLGPSFKASDVQKTFGQFGSILHSHIVKVGSTDCHCTISFSTREAAAAAISALNETEVAGTTRHVRYFEPGKQSDFLLEIQRDIRRLPVHHEEPPSSPTGKPDKAEAAPQADDAPNDSSTTEAEARREATAAARAEYERKLHAATAARELAHAAESAARAHAQSLTARYRSTHAAHAAATRERTGATAALSAASAEVRTAEQALAAAKARQKAVLARVERASAAESDADRALRAVGTEKMHAESMLAEAELARKEAERRETELREKEPPVDEAARREEELKEMIRRMKALREVEARERREKQEREEAARHQAEAARLAQEECERKQREEREEADRLAKEERERKQREEREEAARRREEAARLAREARERTEREEREREARQAQEYHEAAAREHERCVQRDHKWCLRGVRWTDARYVSWFKLVSAEFDDAKFAAARPLTLRSVPWPLLTPPDEHTFDLLEWGNVEAFFAAAKRAVGEAEYRTIVEKAHRRFHPDKWRSRGLLNTVLDVELRERVEKAGNIVAQAITPLWLASRSKQ
;
A
#
# COMPACT_ATOMS: atom_id res chain seq x y z
N MET A 1 3.54 15.40 3.41
CA MET A 1 3.05 15.18 2.03
C MET A 1 1.70 15.88 1.90
N GLY A 2 1.59 16.94 1.11
CA GLY A 2 0.44 17.86 1.15
C GLY A 2 -0.82 17.31 0.49
N LEU A 3 -2.00 17.80 0.92
CA LEU A 3 -3.32 17.42 0.37
C LEU A 3 -3.36 17.52 -1.17
N ALA A 4 -2.62 18.46 -1.76
CA ALA A 4 -2.54 18.70 -3.20
C ALA A 4 -1.87 17.57 -4.02
N GLU A 5 -0.90 16.84 -3.46
CA GLU A 5 -0.16 15.81 -4.23
C GLU A 5 -0.94 14.50 -4.42
N ALA A 6 -1.86 14.19 -3.51
CA ALA A 6 -2.74 13.03 -3.64
C ALA A 6 -3.77 13.23 -4.78
N CYS A 7 -4.21 14.47 -4.98
CA CYS A 7 -5.29 14.83 -5.91
C CYS A 7 -4.97 14.56 -7.39
N GLN A 8 -3.69 14.53 -7.79
CA GLN A 8 -3.27 14.56 -9.19
C GLN A 8 -2.82 13.22 -9.78
N ARG A 9 -2.76 12.15 -8.98
CA ARG A 9 -2.32 10.84 -9.50
C ARG A 9 -3.40 10.28 -10.44
N PRO A 10 -3.09 9.96 -11.71
CA PRO A 10 -4.05 9.31 -12.60
C PRO A 10 -4.37 7.90 -12.13
N HIS A 11 -5.49 7.33 -12.60
CA HIS A 11 -5.80 5.93 -12.32
C HIS A 11 -4.69 5.00 -12.84
N PRO A 12 -4.12 4.09 -12.03
CA PRO A 12 -2.94 3.31 -12.45
C PRO A 12 -3.13 2.42 -13.68
N LEU A 13 -4.40 2.09 -14.03
CA LEU A 13 -4.74 1.37 -15.26
C LEU A 13 -4.99 2.24 -16.49
N LEU A 14 -5.07 3.57 -16.35
CA LEU A 14 -5.36 4.51 -17.44
C LEU A 14 -4.15 5.42 -17.70
N THR A 15 -3.38 5.08 -18.73
CA THR A 15 -2.28 5.91 -19.25
C THR A 15 -2.73 6.86 -20.36
N GLU A 16 -3.91 6.63 -20.96
CA GLU A 16 -4.46 7.36 -22.09
C GLU A 16 -5.96 7.65 -21.88
N PRO A 17 -6.52 8.72 -22.48
CA PRO A 17 -7.96 9.02 -22.46
C PRO A 17 -8.76 8.09 -23.40
N THR A 18 -8.39 6.82 -23.46
CA THR A 18 -8.93 5.81 -24.38
C THR A 18 -9.55 4.67 -23.60
N LEU A 19 -10.85 4.43 -23.81
CA LEU A 19 -11.54 3.24 -23.30
C LEU A 19 -11.97 2.31 -24.45
N TYR A 20 -12.26 1.07 -24.09
CA TYR A 20 -12.79 0.05 -24.97
C TYR A 20 -14.11 -0.45 -24.38
N ALA A 21 -15.22 -0.13 -25.05
CA ALA A 21 -16.50 -0.75 -24.74
C ALA A 21 -16.58 -2.10 -25.50
N VAL A 22 -16.91 -3.19 -24.79
CA VAL A 22 -16.75 -4.57 -25.29
C VAL A 22 -18.08 -5.34 -25.30
N ASP A 23 -18.15 -6.44 -26.05
CA ASP A 23 -19.33 -7.32 -26.19
C ASP A 23 -20.62 -6.57 -26.62
N ILE A 24 -20.47 -5.64 -27.58
CA ILE A 24 -21.51 -4.69 -27.99
C ILE A 24 -22.49 -5.31 -29.02
N PRO A 25 -23.79 -5.43 -28.72
CA PRO A 25 -24.80 -5.92 -29.65
C PRO A 25 -24.95 -5.04 -30.89
N ASP A 26 -25.29 -5.62 -32.05
CA ASP A 26 -25.42 -4.87 -33.30
C ASP A 26 -26.49 -3.77 -33.29
N ARG A 27 -27.51 -3.89 -32.42
CA ARG A 27 -28.52 -2.85 -32.19
C ARG A 27 -27.97 -1.59 -31.50
N VAL A 28 -26.80 -1.66 -30.86
CA VAL A 28 -26.19 -0.53 -30.15
C VAL A 28 -25.38 0.31 -31.13
N LYS A 29 -26.00 1.41 -31.59
CA LYS A 29 -25.39 2.43 -32.46
C LYS A 29 -24.52 3.38 -31.63
N TRP A 30 -23.59 4.08 -32.30
CA TRP A 30 -22.73 5.10 -31.68
C TRP A 30 -23.51 6.15 -30.89
N ALA A 31 -24.66 6.60 -31.41
CA ALA A 31 -25.51 7.58 -30.72
C ALA A 31 -25.96 7.12 -29.32
N HIS A 32 -26.27 5.82 -29.14
CA HIS A 32 -26.67 5.28 -27.85
C HIS A 32 -25.49 5.27 -26.86
N LEU A 33 -24.29 4.92 -27.33
CA LEU A 33 -23.07 4.98 -26.51
C LEU A 33 -22.71 6.43 -26.17
N LYS A 34 -22.67 7.33 -27.15
CA LYS A 34 -22.33 8.75 -26.92
C LYS A 34 -23.28 9.43 -25.93
N ALA A 35 -24.59 9.14 -25.99
CA ALA A 35 -25.57 9.64 -25.03
C ALA A 35 -25.39 9.06 -23.60
N CYS A 36 -24.92 7.81 -23.49
CA CYS A 36 -24.59 7.21 -22.19
C CYS A 36 -23.28 7.76 -21.60
N LEU A 37 -22.32 8.13 -22.46
CA LEU A 37 -21.00 8.63 -22.08
C LEU A 37 -20.95 10.14 -21.79
N SER A 38 -21.83 10.94 -22.41
CA SER A 38 -21.78 12.41 -22.28
C SER A 38 -21.89 12.99 -20.85
N PRO A 39 -22.54 12.35 -19.85
CA PRO A 39 -22.47 12.82 -18.46
C PRO A 39 -21.05 12.77 -17.87
N CYS A 40 -20.17 11.94 -18.44
CA CYS A 40 -18.79 11.76 -18.00
C CYS A 40 -17.79 12.69 -18.68
N GLY A 41 -18.22 13.52 -19.65
CA GLY A 41 -17.35 14.46 -20.36
C GLY A 41 -17.41 14.31 -21.88
N ASP A 42 -16.59 15.10 -22.58
CA ASP A 42 -16.60 15.15 -24.04
C ASP A 42 -15.91 13.94 -24.69
N VAL A 43 -16.59 13.36 -25.67
CA VAL A 43 -16.11 12.19 -26.42
C VAL A 43 -15.71 12.62 -27.82
N ARG A 44 -14.40 12.71 -28.05
CA ARG A 44 -13.77 13.11 -29.32
C ARG A 44 -14.15 12.20 -30.47
N SER A 45 -14.03 10.87 -30.28
CA SER A 45 -14.34 9.91 -31.33
C SER A 45 -14.69 8.52 -30.81
N GLY A 46 -15.37 7.75 -31.67
CA GLY A 46 -15.68 6.34 -31.46
C GLY A 46 -15.39 5.53 -32.72
N LYS A 47 -14.56 4.50 -32.62
CA LYS A 47 -14.23 3.60 -33.72
C LYS A 47 -14.69 2.17 -33.40
N ARG A 48 -15.67 1.67 -34.17
CA ARG A 48 -16.08 0.27 -34.11
C ARG A 48 -14.97 -0.63 -34.67
N SER A 49 -14.69 -1.72 -33.99
CA SER A 49 -13.82 -2.79 -34.48
C SER A 49 -14.32 -4.16 -34.02
N THR A 50 -13.85 -5.22 -34.67
CA THR A 50 -14.09 -6.61 -34.28
C THR A 50 -12.78 -7.18 -33.75
N THR A 51 -12.82 -7.93 -32.65
CA THR A 51 -11.65 -8.66 -32.14
C THR A 51 -11.34 -9.89 -32.99
N GLU A 52 -10.16 -10.47 -32.83
CA GLU A 52 -9.80 -11.79 -33.42
C GLU A 52 -10.82 -12.88 -33.03
N THR A 53 -11.41 -12.77 -31.83
CA THR A 53 -12.48 -13.66 -31.33
C THR A 53 -13.89 -13.34 -31.88
N GLY A 54 -14.01 -12.50 -32.90
CA GLY A 54 -15.30 -12.12 -33.52
C GLY A 54 -16.20 -11.19 -32.70
N ARG A 55 -15.78 -10.79 -31.49
CA ARG A 55 -16.55 -9.91 -30.59
C ARG A 55 -16.46 -8.46 -31.06
N LYS A 56 -17.58 -7.76 -31.01
CA LYS A 56 -17.69 -6.37 -31.47
C LYS A 56 -17.37 -5.42 -30.31
N ARG A 57 -16.42 -4.52 -30.53
CA ARG A 57 -15.97 -3.50 -29.57
C ARG A 57 -16.01 -2.10 -30.19
N TRP A 58 -16.00 -1.09 -29.34
CA TRP A 58 -15.82 0.31 -29.72
C TRP A 58 -14.64 0.88 -28.94
N THR A 59 -13.63 1.41 -29.66
CA THR A 59 -12.59 2.25 -29.09
C THR A 59 -13.15 3.66 -28.95
N ILE A 60 -13.10 4.21 -27.75
CA ILE A 60 -13.71 5.47 -27.35
C ILE A 60 -12.58 6.39 -26.89
N HIS A 61 -12.42 7.54 -27.54
CA HIS A 61 -11.45 8.55 -27.13
C HIS A 61 -12.17 9.74 -26.49
N PHE A 62 -11.83 10.04 -25.25
CA PHE A 62 -12.31 11.19 -24.49
C PHE A 62 -11.42 12.42 -24.72
N GLU A 63 -11.92 13.59 -24.30
CA GLU A 63 -11.16 14.83 -24.28
C GLU A 63 -10.01 14.78 -23.26
N THR A 64 -10.30 14.35 -22.03
CA THR A 64 -9.31 14.24 -20.94
C THR A 64 -9.22 12.83 -20.34
N LEU A 65 -8.11 12.56 -19.65
CA LEU A 65 -7.90 11.32 -18.91
C LEU A 65 -8.90 11.15 -17.75
N LEU A 66 -9.32 12.28 -17.15
CA LEU A 66 -10.28 12.30 -16.04
C LEU A 66 -11.69 11.92 -16.49
N ASP A 67 -12.09 12.30 -17.70
CA ASP A 67 -13.38 11.91 -18.28
C ASP A 67 -13.42 10.40 -18.58
N ALA A 68 -12.31 9.85 -19.10
CA ALA A 68 -12.14 8.41 -19.29
C ALA A 68 -12.16 7.65 -17.94
N GLU A 69 -11.49 8.16 -16.90
CA GLU A 69 -11.55 7.58 -15.56
C GLU A 69 -12.96 7.62 -14.97
N MET A 70 -13.65 8.77 -15.06
CA MET A 70 -15.01 8.93 -14.59
C MET A 70 -15.99 8.01 -15.33
N ALA A 71 -15.83 7.85 -16.64
CA ALA A 71 -16.64 6.90 -17.43
C ALA A 71 -16.39 5.46 -16.98
N LEU A 72 -15.13 5.04 -16.82
CA LEU A 72 -14.77 3.70 -16.36
C LEU A 72 -15.35 3.41 -14.96
N ALA A 73 -15.24 4.36 -14.03
CA ALA A 73 -15.70 4.19 -12.66
C ALA A 73 -17.23 4.25 -12.50
N THR A 74 -17.92 5.11 -13.25
CA THR A 74 -19.36 5.39 -13.04
C THR A 74 -20.31 4.63 -13.96
N LEU A 75 -19.84 4.15 -15.12
CA LEU A 75 -20.70 3.52 -16.14
C LEU A 75 -20.52 2.01 -16.26
N GLN A 76 -19.65 1.38 -15.46
CA GLN A 76 -19.41 -0.07 -15.51
C GLN A 76 -20.65 -0.86 -15.03
N GLY A 77 -21.30 -1.51 -16.00
CA GLY A 77 -22.57 -2.22 -15.84
C GLY A 77 -23.83 -1.36 -16.05
N ALA A 78 -23.68 -0.08 -16.42
CA ALA A 78 -24.82 0.82 -16.60
C ALA A 78 -25.69 0.40 -17.81
N PRO A 79 -27.03 0.47 -17.70
CA PRO A 79 -27.91 0.10 -18.80
C PRO A 79 -27.88 1.15 -19.92
N VAL A 80 -27.46 0.74 -21.12
CA VAL A 80 -27.59 1.55 -22.35
C VAL A 80 -29.01 1.43 -22.87
N ALA A 81 -29.59 2.58 -23.24
CA ALA A 81 -30.93 2.71 -23.83
C ALA A 81 -30.98 2.12 -25.26
N ALA A 82 -31.04 0.79 -25.32
CA ALA A 82 -31.34 -0.01 -26.50
C ALA A 82 -32.48 -0.99 -26.16
N SER A 83 -33.18 -1.53 -27.17
CA SER A 83 -34.23 -2.53 -26.96
C SER A 83 -33.81 -3.90 -27.51
N PRO A 84 -33.71 -4.96 -26.68
CA PRO A 84 -33.72 -4.93 -25.22
C PRO A 84 -32.45 -4.27 -24.64
N ALA A 85 -32.54 -3.82 -23.39
CA ALA A 85 -31.47 -3.14 -22.67
C ALA A 85 -30.17 -3.96 -22.66
N TRP A 86 -29.04 -3.27 -22.56
CA TRP A 86 -27.71 -3.89 -22.55
C TRP A 86 -26.83 -3.19 -21.53
N ALA A 87 -26.16 -3.96 -20.66
CA ALA A 87 -25.26 -3.44 -19.65
C ALA A 87 -23.89 -3.10 -20.28
N LEU A 88 -23.46 -1.85 -20.13
CA LEU A 88 -22.21 -1.35 -20.67
C LEU A 88 -21.01 -1.99 -19.96
N ALA A 89 -20.16 -2.68 -20.71
CA ALA A 89 -18.87 -3.17 -20.23
C ALA A 89 -17.74 -2.31 -20.83
N LEU A 90 -17.00 -1.62 -19.97
CA LEU A 90 -15.82 -0.81 -20.29
C LEU A 90 -14.53 -1.52 -19.87
N SER A 91 -13.45 -1.23 -20.59
CA SER A 91 -12.09 -1.62 -20.24
C SER A 91 -11.10 -0.53 -20.62
N HIS A 92 -10.02 -0.41 -19.86
CA HIS A 92 -8.86 0.41 -20.19
C HIS A 92 -7.94 -0.25 -21.24
N ALA A 93 -8.12 -1.54 -21.53
CA ALA A 93 -7.28 -2.32 -22.42
C ALA A 93 -8.04 -2.80 -23.67
N PRO A 94 -7.38 -2.93 -24.84
CA PRO A 94 -8.04 -3.36 -26.07
C PRO A 94 -8.57 -4.79 -26.03
N GLY A 95 -8.05 -5.67 -25.16
CA GLY A 95 -8.41 -7.09 -25.12
C GLY A 95 -8.95 -7.52 -23.76
N LEU A 96 -10.17 -8.08 -23.75
CA LEU A 96 -10.82 -8.71 -22.60
C LEU A 96 -9.96 -9.78 -21.89
N ALA A 97 -9.13 -10.50 -22.65
CA ALA A 97 -8.25 -11.55 -22.13
C ALA A 97 -7.04 -11.01 -21.33
N ARG A 98 -6.71 -9.73 -21.49
CA ARG A 98 -5.83 -8.98 -20.59
C ARG A 98 -6.67 -7.99 -19.79
N ALA A 99 -7.50 -8.53 -18.90
CA ALA A 99 -7.69 -7.84 -17.63
C ALA A 99 -6.28 -7.55 -17.08
N ALA A 100 -5.99 -6.29 -16.71
CA ALA A 100 -4.77 -6.02 -15.98
C ALA A 100 -4.70 -6.97 -14.78
N PRO A 101 -3.50 -7.41 -14.35
CA PRO A 101 -3.39 -8.15 -13.10
C PRO A 101 -4.16 -7.36 -12.05
N ALA A 102 -5.12 -8.02 -11.39
CA ALA A 102 -5.89 -7.39 -10.33
C ALA A 102 -4.90 -6.71 -9.37
N PRO A 103 -5.22 -5.51 -8.85
CA PRO A 103 -4.32 -4.83 -7.93
C PRO A 103 -3.88 -5.82 -6.83
N ALA A 104 -2.60 -5.79 -6.49
CA ALA A 104 -2.01 -6.77 -5.58
C ALA A 104 -2.76 -6.83 -4.23
N ASP A 105 -3.33 -5.68 -3.84
CA ASP A 105 -4.32 -5.53 -2.80
C ASP A 105 -5.72 -5.41 -3.44
N ALA A 106 -6.74 -6.06 -2.86
CA ALA A 106 -8.11 -5.91 -3.34
C ALA A 106 -8.61 -4.46 -3.22
N PRO A 107 -9.42 -3.94 -4.18
CA PRO A 107 -9.93 -2.59 -4.13
C PRO A 107 -10.78 -2.36 -2.87
N CYS A 108 -10.58 -1.21 -2.22
CA CYS A 108 -11.18 -0.93 -0.93
C CYS A 108 -12.58 -0.34 -1.10
N ALA A 109 -13.61 -1.17 -0.89
CA ALA A 109 -15.01 -0.79 -1.02
C ALA A 109 -15.51 -0.06 0.23
N GLN A 110 -16.16 1.09 0.02
CA GLN A 110 -16.78 1.92 1.04
C GLN A 110 -18.21 2.30 0.64
N PHE A 111 -19.09 2.48 1.62
CA PHE A 111 -20.42 3.06 1.41
C PHE A 111 -20.65 4.25 2.33
N VAL A 112 -21.54 5.14 1.93
CA VAL A 112 -21.96 6.28 2.75
C VAL A 112 -23.06 5.86 3.72
N GLN A 113 -22.84 6.08 5.01
CA GLN A 113 -23.86 5.97 6.04
C GLN A 113 -24.25 7.38 6.49
N GLY A 114 -25.48 7.80 6.19
CA GLY A 114 -26.04 9.07 6.68
C GLY A 114 -26.19 9.09 8.20
N GLY A 115 -26.44 10.28 8.75
CA GLY A 115 -26.68 10.47 10.19
C GLY A 115 -27.96 9.78 10.68
N GLU A 116 -28.09 9.65 12.00
CA GLU A 116 -29.21 8.96 12.68
C GLU A 116 -30.59 9.61 12.45
N ALA A 117 -30.63 10.82 11.89
CA ALA A 117 -31.85 11.60 11.66
C ALA A 117 -32.84 10.98 10.65
N GLY A 118 -32.46 9.89 9.95
CA GLY A 118 -33.36 9.15 9.05
C GLY A 118 -33.81 9.89 7.79
N GLY A 119 -33.33 11.13 7.56
CA GLY A 119 -33.60 11.93 6.37
C GLY A 119 -32.89 11.41 5.12
N ILE A 120 -33.37 11.78 3.94
CA ILE A 120 -32.72 11.45 2.67
C ILE A 120 -31.47 12.33 2.53
N HIS A 121 -30.30 11.76 2.82
CA HIS A 121 -29.04 12.47 2.69
C HIS A 121 -28.80 12.96 1.25
N ALA A 122 -28.23 14.15 1.06
CA ALA A 122 -28.03 14.75 -0.27
C ALA A 122 -27.20 13.87 -1.24
N LEU A 123 -26.30 13.04 -0.70
CA LEU A 123 -25.54 12.03 -1.46
C LEU A 123 -26.42 10.97 -2.14
N HIS A 124 -27.63 10.70 -1.63
CA HIS A 124 -28.58 9.75 -2.22
C HIS A 124 -29.30 10.31 -3.45
N LEU A 125 -29.33 11.64 -3.60
CA LEU A 125 -29.90 12.34 -4.76
C LEU A 125 -28.85 12.67 -5.85
N ALA A 126 -27.57 12.46 -5.55
CA ALA A 126 -26.48 12.77 -6.47
C ALA A 126 -26.30 11.68 -7.55
N SER A 127 -25.94 12.11 -8.75
CA SER A 127 -25.46 11.22 -9.81
C SER A 127 -24.11 10.59 -9.46
N ALA A 128 -23.81 9.41 -10.01
CA ALA A 128 -22.51 8.77 -9.84
C ALA A 128 -21.35 9.67 -10.30
N GLN A 129 -21.56 10.51 -11.32
CA GLN A 129 -20.57 11.47 -11.82
C GLN A 129 -20.32 12.64 -10.84
N GLN A 130 -21.35 13.13 -10.16
CA GLN A 130 -21.17 14.11 -9.06
C GLN A 130 -20.42 13.50 -7.89
N VAL A 131 -20.82 12.29 -7.46
CA VAL A 131 -20.15 11.55 -6.38
C VAL A 131 -18.68 11.28 -6.73
N PHE A 132 -18.39 10.85 -7.97
CA PHE A 132 -17.01 10.69 -8.45
C PHE A 132 -16.21 11.98 -8.29
N ARG A 133 -16.69 13.12 -8.79
CA ARG A 133 -16.00 14.42 -8.68
C ARG A 133 -15.72 14.83 -7.24
N TRP A 134 -16.62 14.52 -6.31
CA TRP A 134 -16.46 14.86 -4.89
C TRP A 134 -15.44 13.96 -4.16
N PHE A 135 -15.39 12.67 -4.50
CA PHE A 135 -14.58 11.67 -3.79
C PHE A 135 -13.25 11.32 -4.47
N ARG A 136 -13.07 11.68 -5.75
CA ARG A 136 -11.86 11.44 -6.55
C ARG A 136 -10.63 12.18 -6.03
N VAL A 137 -10.84 13.26 -5.28
CA VAL A 137 -9.82 14.05 -4.57
C VAL A 137 -9.01 13.18 -3.59
N ALA A 138 -9.63 12.16 -3.01
CA ALA A 138 -8.98 11.25 -2.07
C ALA A 138 -8.03 10.23 -2.73
N GLY A 139 -8.25 9.91 -4.00
CA GLY A 139 -7.47 8.92 -4.74
C GLY A 139 -8.25 8.31 -5.92
N PRO A 140 -7.61 7.47 -6.74
CA PRO A 140 -8.26 6.85 -7.90
C PRO A 140 -9.44 5.95 -7.52
N LEU A 141 -10.54 6.10 -8.25
CA LEU A 141 -11.79 5.36 -8.02
C LEU A 141 -11.99 4.33 -9.13
N VAL A 142 -12.19 3.07 -8.72
CA VAL A 142 -12.43 1.93 -9.61
C VAL A 142 -13.91 1.77 -9.93
N VAL A 143 -14.77 2.02 -8.94
CA VAL A 143 -16.24 1.96 -9.07
C VAL A 143 -16.86 3.08 -8.26
N VAL A 144 -17.83 3.77 -8.86
CA VAL A 144 -18.74 4.69 -8.15
C VAL A 144 -20.17 4.36 -8.60
N ARG A 145 -21.01 3.97 -7.64
CA ARG A 145 -22.42 3.64 -7.88
C ARG A 145 -23.30 4.38 -6.88
N THR A 146 -24.49 4.80 -7.32
CA THR A 146 -25.49 5.47 -6.46
C THR A 146 -26.80 4.67 -6.50
N GLY A 147 -27.65 4.85 -5.49
CA GLY A 147 -28.90 4.07 -5.36
C GLY A 147 -28.66 2.58 -5.11
N VAL A 148 -27.53 2.20 -4.53
CA VAL A 148 -27.14 0.81 -4.23
C VAL A 148 -27.80 0.36 -2.93
N ASP A 149 -28.41 -0.81 -2.94
CA ASP A 149 -28.82 -1.51 -1.73
C ASP A 149 -27.60 -2.18 -1.08
N VAL A 150 -27.34 -1.80 0.17
CA VAL A 150 -26.25 -2.33 1.01
C VAL A 150 -26.79 -3.08 2.24
N GLY A 151 -28.11 -3.28 2.31
CA GLY A 151 -28.85 -3.85 3.46
C GLY A 151 -29.17 -2.84 4.56
N TYR A 152 -29.24 -1.55 4.20
CA TYR A 152 -29.74 -0.48 5.06
C TYR A 152 -31.04 0.07 4.45
N PRO A 153 -31.99 0.61 5.26
CA PRO A 153 -33.29 1.07 4.77
C PRO A 153 -33.21 2.17 3.70
N GLN A 154 -32.10 2.90 3.65
CA GLN A 154 -31.81 3.87 2.60
C GLN A 154 -30.76 3.32 1.63
N ARG A 155 -31.09 3.34 0.34
CA ARG A 155 -30.13 3.10 -0.74
C ARG A 155 -29.08 4.20 -0.76
N THR A 156 -27.82 3.81 -0.87
CA THR A 156 -26.67 4.72 -0.69
C THR A 156 -25.77 4.77 -1.93
N CYS A 157 -24.66 5.50 -1.85
CA CYS A 157 -23.56 5.42 -2.79
C CYS A 157 -22.44 4.50 -2.28
N VAL A 158 -21.84 3.76 -3.23
CA VAL A 158 -20.70 2.87 -3.05
C VAL A 158 -19.52 3.42 -3.84
N LEU A 159 -18.37 3.47 -3.17
CA LEU A 159 -17.08 3.92 -3.67
C LEU A 159 -16.09 2.75 -3.56
N GLU A 160 -15.44 2.35 -4.64
CA GLU A 160 -14.33 1.39 -4.59
C GLU A 160 -13.05 2.12 -4.97
N TYR A 161 -12.13 2.29 -4.02
CA TYR A 161 -10.83 2.91 -4.28
C TYR A 161 -9.82 1.88 -4.78
N TRP A 162 -8.91 2.34 -5.64
CA TRP A 162 -7.81 1.51 -6.17
C TRP A 162 -6.88 1.00 -5.07
N ASP A 163 -6.66 1.80 -4.03
CA ASP A 163 -5.82 1.43 -2.89
C ASP A 163 -6.47 1.81 -1.54
N VAL A 164 -5.97 1.18 -0.48
CA VAL A 164 -6.44 1.40 0.89
C VAL A 164 -6.17 2.83 1.37
N LYS A 165 -5.11 3.51 0.87
CA LYS A 165 -4.74 4.86 1.32
C LYS A 165 -5.77 5.89 0.87
N GLY A 166 -6.26 5.78 -0.36
CA GLY A 166 -7.33 6.63 -0.88
C GLY A 166 -8.64 6.47 -0.11
N ALA A 167 -9.03 5.23 0.18
CA ALA A 167 -10.19 4.93 1.02
C ALA A 167 -10.03 5.45 2.47
N ASP A 168 -8.84 5.30 3.07
CA ASP A 168 -8.57 5.79 4.41
C ASP A 168 -8.57 7.32 4.50
N TYR A 169 -7.99 7.97 3.49
CA TYR A 169 -8.00 9.41 3.36
C TYR A 169 -9.43 9.94 3.19
N ALA A 170 -10.22 9.33 2.29
CA ALA A 170 -11.62 9.69 2.08
C ALA A 170 -12.41 9.60 3.39
N ARG A 171 -12.26 8.49 4.13
CA ARG A 171 -12.94 8.25 5.41
C ARG A 171 -12.61 9.29 6.47
N ARG A 172 -11.33 9.68 6.58
CA ARG A 172 -10.85 10.69 7.54
C ARG A 172 -11.33 12.09 7.16
N TRP A 173 -11.16 12.50 5.90
CA TRP A 173 -11.32 13.88 5.43
C TRP A 173 -12.61 14.15 4.64
N ARG A 174 -13.61 13.28 4.75
CA ARG A 174 -14.87 13.31 3.96
C ARG A 174 -15.58 14.66 3.83
N GLY A 175 -15.55 15.53 4.85
CA GLY A 175 -16.14 16.87 4.81
C GLY A 175 -15.26 17.94 4.12
N GLU A 176 -14.00 17.62 3.84
CA GLU A 176 -13.01 18.54 3.27
C GLU A 176 -12.67 18.21 1.81
N LEU A 177 -12.97 16.99 1.32
CA LEU A 177 -12.68 16.57 -0.06
C LEU A 177 -13.30 17.50 -1.11
N HIS A 178 -14.46 18.08 -0.84
CA HIS A 178 -15.16 18.97 -1.78
C HIS A 178 -16.06 19.98 -1.05
N SER A 179 -16.19 21.20 -1.60
CA SER A 179 -17.02 22.28 -1.02
C SER A 179 -18.47 21.86 -0.77
N MET A 180 -19.07 21.15 -1.72
CA MET A 180 -20.42 20.58 -1.58
C MET A 180 -20.54 19.62 -0.38
N LEU A 181 -19.53 18.78 -0.11
CA LEU A 181 -19.56 17.83 1.02
C LEU A 181 -19.46 18.56 2.38
N ARG A 182 -18.77 19.70 2.43
CA ARG A 182 -18.67 20.54 3.63
C ARG A 182 -20.01 21.13 4.08
N GLY A 183 -20.92 21.37 3.14
CA GLY A 183 -22.26 21.90 3.39
C GLY A 183 -23.36 20.85 3.56
N MET A 184 -23.03 19.55 3.49
CA MET A 184 -23.99 18.46 3.71
C MET A 184 -24.14 18.12 5.19
N GLU A 185 -25.20 17.39 5.52
CA GLU A 185 -25.35 16.81 6.86
C GLU A 185 -24.17 15.87 7.20
N PRO A 186 -23.88 15.64 8.50
CA PRO A 186 -22.85 14.70 8.89
C PRO A 186 -23.16 13.26 8.42
N PHE A 187 -22.32 12.74 7.54
CA PHE A 187 -22.29 11.33 7.15
C PHE A 187 -20.99 10.65 7.62
N SER A 188 -20.91 9.33 7.45
CA SER A 188 -19.68 8.55 7.64
C SER A 188 -19.43 7.62 6.44
N LEU A 189 -18.16 7.27 6.20
CA LEU A 189 -17.77 6.26 5.22
C LEU A 189 -17.43 4.95 5.93
N ARG A 190 -18.13 3.87 5.57
CA ARG A 190 -17.97 2.53 6.13
C ARG A 190 -17.30 1.63 5.10
N THR A 191 -16.17 1.02 5.48
CA THR A 191 -15.50 0.01 4.65
C THR A 191 -16.23 -1.33 4.80
N PHE A 192 -16.44 -2.03 3.69
CA PHE A 192 -17.13 -3.32 3.66
C PHE A 192 -16.44 -4.31 2.71
N ALA A 193 -16.72 -5.60 2.87
CA ALA A 193 -16.26 -6.65 1.96
C ALA A 193 -17.33 -6.91 0.88
N PRO A 194 -17.09 -6.60 -0.42
CA PRO A 194 -18.12 -6.64 -1.47
C PRO A 194 -18.57 -8.06 -1.86
N HIS A 195 -17.89 -9.09 -1.34
CA HIS A 195 -18.24 -10.50 -1.52
C HIS A 195 -18.90 -11.12 -0.28
N CYS A 196 -18.97 -10.39 0.83
CA CYS A 196 -19.40 -10.94 2.12
C CYS A 196 -20.64 -10.21 2.64
N VAL A 197 -21.63 -10.97 3.11
CA VAL A 197 -22.85 -10.46 3.73
C VAL A 197 -22.93 -10.87 5.19
N LEU A 198 -23.49 -10.00 6.03
CA LEU A 198 -23.91 -10.28 7.39
C LEU A 198 -25.43 -10.36 7.40
N ALA A 199 -25.95 -11.56 7.65
CA ALA A 199 -27.35 -11.81 7.93
C ALA A 199 -27.58 -11.82 9.45
N SER A 200 -28.63 -11.16 9.92
CA SER A 200 -29.03 -11.03 11.33
C SER A 200 -30.54 -11.27 11.47
N ASN A 201 -31.00 -11.54 12.70
CA ASN A 201 -32.40 -11.92 12.98
C ASN A 201 -32.83 -13.17 12.19
N LEU A 202 -31.96 -14.18 12.11
CA LEU A 202 -32.25 -15.41 11.35
C LEU A 202 -33.27 -16.33 12.05
N GLY A 203 -33.51 -16.11 13.34
CA GLY A 203 -34.39 -16.89 14.21
C GLY A 203 -33.69 -18.06 14.91
N PRO A 204 -34.22 -18.54 16.05
CA PRO A 204 -33.58 -19.58 16.86
C PRO A 204 -33.55 -20.96 16.19
N SER A 205 -34.40 -21.18 15.18
CA SER A 205 -34.44 -22.45 14.42
C SER A 205 -33.39 -22.55 13.31
N PHE A 206 -32.65 -21.47 13.01
CA PHE A 206 -31.72 -21.42 11.88
C PHE A 206 -30.40 -22.16 12.17
N LYS A 207 -30.06 -23.15 11.34
CA LYS A 207 -28.89 -24.05 11.50
C LYS A 207 -27.89 -23.89 10.35
N ALA A 208 -26.71 -24.50 10.49
CA ALA A 208 -25.68 -24.54 9.44
C ALA A 208 -26.20 -25.11 8.10
N SER A 209 -27.08 -26.12 8.13
CA SER A 209 -27.75 -26.67 6.95
C SER A 209 -28.60 -25.65 6.20
N ASP A 210 -29.19 -24.68 6.90
CA ASP A 210 -30.08 -23.67 6.32
C ASP A 210 -29.32 -22.56 5.58
N VAL A 211 -28.02 -22.39 5.85
CA VAL A 211 -27.16 -21.45 5.12
C VAL A 211 -27.08 -21.83 3.65
N GLN A 212 -26.70 -23.07 3.35
CA GLN A 212 -26.59 -23.53 1.96
C GLN A 212 -27.96 -23.52 1.25
N LYS A 213 -29.04 -23.85 1.97
CA LYS A 213 -30.41 -23.82 1.44
C LYS A 213 -30.91 -22.39 1.16
N THR A 214 -30.60 -21.43 2.03
CA THR A 214 -31.12 -20.06 1.94
C THR A 214 -30.27 -19.16 1.05
N PHE A 215 -28.93 -19.26 1.17
CA PHE A 215 -27.98 -18.37 0.49
C PHE A 215 -27.35 -19.02 -0.75
N GLY A 216 -27.24 -20.35 -0.82
CA GLY A 216 -26.59 -21.05 -1.94
C GLY A 216 -27.30 -20.89 -3.30
N GLN A 217 -28.56 -20.47 -3.31
CA GLN A 217 -29.30 -20.14 -4.53
C GLN A 217 -28.81 -18.87 -5.24
N PHE A 218 -28.10 -17.97 -4.54
CA PHE A 218 -27.58 -16.73 -5.13
C PHE A 218 -26.17 -16.88 -5.73
N GLY A 219 -25.45 -17.93 -5.34
CA GLY A 219 -24.11 -18.24 -5.87
C GLY A 219 -23.35 -19.21 -4.97
N SER A 220 -22.17 -19.66 -5.43
CA SER A 220 -21.32 -20.55 -4.63
C SER A 220 -20.81 -19.81 -3.39
N ILE A 221 -21.13 -20.36 -2.22
CA ILE A 221 -20.61 -19.93 -0.92
C ILE A 221 -19.17 -20.45 -0.79
N LEU A 222 -18.24 -19.58 -0.42
CA LEU A 222 -16.85 -19.92 -0.12
C LEU A 222 -16.64 -20.20 1.37
N HIS A 223 -17.31 -19.42 2.22
CA HIS A 223 -17.22 -19.52 3.67
C HIS A 223 -18.55 -19.09 4.31
N SER A 224 -18.89 -19.70 5.45
CA SER A 224 -20.02 -19.27 6.27
C SER A 224 -19.74 -19.51 7.75
N HIS A 225 -20.05 -18.54 8.58
CA HIS A 225 -19.87 -18.61 10.03
C HIS A 225 -21.15 -18.16 10.73
N ILE A 226 -21.74 -19.00 11.58
CA ILE A 226 -22.93 -18.65 12.39
C ILE A 226 -22.51 -18.42 13.84
N VAL A 227 -23.01 -17.35 14.43
CA VAL A 227 -22.81 -16.98 15.83
C VAL A 227 -24.17 -16.95 16.54
N LYS A 228 -24.20 -17.35 17.81
CA LYS A 228 -25.42 -17.53 18.62
C LYS A 228 -26.47 -18.47 17.98
N VAL A 229 -26.04 -19.64 17.49
CA VAL A 229 -26.96 -20.72 17.05
C VAL A 229 -27.98 -21.01 18.16
N GLY A 230 -29.27 -21.12 17.82
CA GLY A 230 -30.34 -21.35 18.80
C GLY A 230 -30.91 -20.09 19.46
N SER A 231 -30.36 -18.90 19.19
CA SER A 231 -30.84 -17.62 19.75
C SER A 231 -31.73 -16.84 18.76
N THR A 232 -32.60 -15.98 19.28
CA THR A 232 -33.26 -14.92 18.49
C THR A 232 -32.25 -14.04 17.75
N ASP A 233 -31.12 -13.76 18.41
CA ASP A 233 -30.04 -12.93 17.92
C ASP A 233 -29.09 -13.70 16.98
N CYS A 234 -29.53 -14.80 16.37
CA CYS A 234 -28.69 -15.58 15.47
C CYS A 234 -28.23 -14.72 14.27
N HIS A 235 -26.92 -14.65 14.08
CA HIS A 235 -26.29 -13.92 12.98
C HIS A 235 -25.31 -14.81 12.23
N CYS A 236 -25.25 -14.65 10.91
CA CYS A 236 -24.38 -15.42 10.03
C CYS A 236 -23.63 -14.50 9.08
N THR A 237 -22.31 -14.66 9.00
CA THR A 237 -21.48 -14.07 7.94
C THR A 237 -21.34 -15.09 6.82
N ILE A 238 -21.64 -14.70 5.57
CA ILE A 238 -21.55 -15.54 4.38
C ILE A 238 -20.65 -14.85 3.36
N SER A 239 -19.60 -15.54 2.89
CA SER A 239 -18.71 -15.08 1.82
C SER A 239 -19.04 -15.81 0.52
N PHE A 240 -19.37 -15.06 -0.52
CA PHE A 240 -19.67 -15.58 -1.86
C PHE A 240 -18.45 -15.57 -2.78
N SER A 241 -18.51 -16.37 -3.85
CA SER A 241 -17.54 -16.39 -4.95
C SER A 241 -17.60 -15.17 -5.87
N THR A 242 -18.72 -14.43 -5.91
CA THR A 242 -18.90 -13.24 -6.76
C THR A 242 -19.58 -12.11 -5.98
N ARG A 243 -19.37 -10.86 -6.42
CA ARG A 243 -20.01 -9.67 -5.79
C ARG A 243 -21.49 -9.60 -6.16
N GLU A 244 -21.85 -10.11 -7.33
CA GLU A 244 -23.22 -10.19 -7.85
C GLU A 244 -24.08 -11.12 -6.98
N ALA A 245 -23.53 -12.25 -6.52
CA ALA A 245 -24.21 -13.16 -5.60
C ALA A 245 -24.51 -12.50 -4.25
N ALA A 246 -23.55 -11.75 -3.69
CA ALA A 246 -23.74 -10.99 -2.46
C ALA A 246 -24.82 -9.91 -2.61
N ALA A 247 -24.78 -9.14 -3.70
CA ALA A 247 -25.80 -8.13 -4.00
C ALA A 247 -27.20 -8.72 -4.22
N ALA A 248 -27.29 -9.86 -4.92
CA ALA A 248 -28.55 -10.58 -5.14
C ALA A 248 -29.13 -11.12 -3.82
N ALA A 249 -28.28 -11.66 -2.93
CA ALA A 249 -28.69 -12.14 -1.61
C ALA A 249 -29.22 -11.01 -0.73
N ILE A 250 -28.59 -9.82 -0.72
CA ILE A 250 -29.11 -8.63 -0.04
C ILE A 250 -30.47 -8.25 -0.61
N SER A 251 -30.56 -8.02 -1.93
CA SER A 251 -31.78 -7.53 -2.59
C SER A 251 -32.97 -8.50 -2.52
N ALA A 252 -32.74 -9.79 -2.23
CA ALA A 252 -33.79 -10.81 -2.17
C ALA A 252 -34.14 -11.26 -0.74
N LEU A 253 -33.25 -11.06 0.24
CA LEU A 253 -33.44 -11.54 1.62
C LEU A 253 -33.51 -10.43 2.68
N ASN A 254 -32.99 -9.22 2.39
CA ASN A 254 -33.11 -8.12 3.33
C ASN A 254 -34.59 -7.73 3.51
N GLU A 255 -34.98 -7.43 4.75
CA GLU A 255 -36.35 -7.08 5.15
C GLU A 255 -37.41 -8.18 4.89
N THR A 256 -36.99 -9.42 4.59
CA THR A 256 -37.92 -10.56 4.46
C THR A 256 -38.37 -11.09 5.83
N GLU A 257 -39.67 -11.28 6.01
CA GLU A 257 -40.22 -11.94 7.20
C GLU A 257 -40.15 -13.46 7.08
N VAL A 258 -39.56 -14.12 8.07
CA VAL A 258 -39.58 -15.58 8.19
C VAL A 258 -39.92 -15.96 9.63
N ALA A 259 -40.98 -16.76 9.80
CA ALA A 259 -41.49 -17.20 11.10
C ALA A 259 -41.77 -16.04 12.10
N GLY A 260 -42.30 -14.91 11.59
CA GLY A 260 -42.61 -13.72 12.40
C GLY A 260 -41.39 -12.87 12.80
N THR A 261 -40.21 -13.15 12.23
CA THR A 261 -38.99 -12.35 12.43
C THR A 261 -38.54 -11.74 11.10
N THR A 262 -38.36 -10.42 11.06
CA THR A 262 -37.77 -9.72 9.91
C THR A 262 -36.27 -9.96 9.87
N ARG A 263 -35.78 -10.52 8.76
CA ARG A 263 -34.36 -10.75 8.51
C ARG A 263 -33.69 -9.47 8.03
N HIS A 264 -32.48 -9.22 8.50
CA HIS A 264 -31.65 -8.12 8.00
C HIS A 264 -30.41 -8.71 7.33
N VAL A 265 -30.22 -8.43 6.04
CA VAL A 265 -29.08 -8.94 5.25
C VAL A 265 -28.38 -7.75 4.61
N ARG A 266 -27.15 -7.50 5.06
CA ARG A 266 -26.32 -6.35 4.64
C ARG A 266 -24.92 -6.78 4.27
N TYR A 267 -24.13 -5.90 3.67
CA TYR A 267 -22.71 -6.18 3.50
C TYR A 267 -21.99 -6.33 4.85
N PHE A 268 -20.97 -7.18 4.89
CA PHE A 268 -20.14 -7.37 6.08
C PHE A 268 -19.15 -6.20 6.24
N GLU A 269 -19.23 -5.51 7.38
CA GLU A 269 -18.28 -4.49 7.81
C GLU A 269 -17.22 -5.11 8.74
N PRO A 270 -15.92 -5.14 8.37
CA PRO A 270 -14.85 -5.70 9.22
C PRO A 270 -14.64 -4.98 10.56
N GLY A 271 -15.25 -3.80 10.76
CA GLY A 271 -15.10 -3.00 11.96
C GLY A 271 -13.66 -2.52 12.20
N LYS A 272 -13.26 -2.46 13.49
CA LYS A 272 -11.86 -2.26 13.90
C LYS A 272 -11.14 -3.60 14.16
N GLN A 273 -11.76 -4.74 13.88
CA GLN A 273 -11.15 -6.05 14.12
C GLN A 273 -10.20 -6.35 12.96
N SER A 274 -8.90 -6.22 13.25
CA SER A 274 -7.77 -6.46 12.34
C SER A 274 -7.83 -7.82 11.64
N ASP A 275 -8.47 -8.79 12.28
CA ASP A 275 -8.35 -10.22 11.99
C ASP A 275 -9.22 -10.64 10.78
N PHE A 276 -10.08 -9.73 10.29
CA PHE A 276 -10.86 -9.90 9.06
C PHE A 276 -10.30 -9.11 7.86
N LEU A 277 -9.03 -8.68 7.91
CA LEU A 277 -8.26 -8.44 6.68
C LEU A 277 -8.02 -9.79 5.99
N LEU A 278 -9.00 -10.15 5.15
CA LEU A 278 -9.14 -11.45 4.51
C LEU A 278 -7.84 -11.91 3.82
N GLU A 279 -7.15 -12.88 4.42
CA GLU A 279 -6.14 -13.74 3.77
C GLU A 279 -6.78 -14.71 2.74
N ILE A 280 -7.78 -14.22 2.00
CA ILE A 280 -8.68 -14.96 1.09
C ILE A 280 -7.94 -15.76 0.02
N GLN A 281 -6.68 -15.41 -0.28
CA GLN A 281 -5.88 -16.06 -1.31
C GLN A 281 -4.91 -17.14 -0.81
N ARG A 282 -4.75 -17.38 0.50
CA ARG A 282 -3.72 -18.32 1.00
C ARG A 282 -4.24 -19.61 1.60
N ASP A 283 -5.30 -19.58 2.41
CA ASP A 283 -5.80 -20.79 3.08
C ASP A 283 -7.13 -21.32 2.53
N ILE A 284 -7.04 -21.98 1.37
CA ILE A 284 -8.07 -22.92 0.88
C ILE A 284 -7.55 -24.36 1.10
N ARG A 285 -7.67 -24.86 2.33
CA ARG A 285 -7.58 -26.30 2.62
C ARG A 285 -8.91 -26.79 3.19
N ARG A 286 -9.53 -27.74 2.48
CA ARG A 286 -10.81 -28.36 2.88
C ARG A 286 -10.63 -29.14 4.19
N LEU A 287 -11.52 -28.91 5.15
CA LEU A 287 -11.72 -29.79 6.31
C LEU A 287 -12.92 -30.73 6.08
N PRO A 288 -12.88 -31.98 6.57
CA PRO A 288 -13.98 -32.93 6.40
C PRO A 288 -15.12 -32.69 7.39
N VAL A 289 -16.35 -32.98 6.96
CA VAL A 289 -17.57 -32.85 7.76
C VAL A 289 -17.83 -34.15 8.53
N HIS A 290 -18.02 -34.06 9.84
CA HIS A 290 -18.58 -35.14 10.67
C HIS A 290 -20.04 -34.83 11.03
N HIS A 291 -20.90 -35.85 10.93
CA HIS A 291 -22.30 -35.83 11.34
C HIS A 291 -22.46 -36.62 12.65
N GLU A 292 -23.14 -36.03 13.64
CA GLU A 292 -23.80 -36.77 14.72
C GLU A 292 -25.17 -36.13 15.02
N GLU A 293 -26.18 -36.97 15.31
CA GLU A 293 -27.55 -36.59 15.66
C GLU A 293 -27.81 -36.79 17.16
N PRO A 294 -28.65 -35.95 17.81
CA PRO A 294 -29.20 -36.24 19.14
C PRO A 294 -30.69 -36.64 19.10
N PRO A 295 -31.17 -37.54 19.99
CA PRO A 295 -32.55 -38.01 20.01
C PRO A 295 -33.51 -37.09 20.79
N SER A 296 -34.80 -37.21 20.46
CA SER A 296 -35.94 -36.46 21.02
C SER A 296 -36.52 -37.04 22.31
N SER A 297 -37.18 -36.21 23.13
CA SER A 297 -38.21 -36.65 24.10
C SER A 297 -39.22 -35.52 24.43
N PRO A 298 -40.45 -35.82 24.91
CA PRO A 298 -41.62 -34.97 24.64
C PRO A 298 -42.31 -34.31 25.86
N THR A 299 -43.38 -33.58 25.55
CA THR A 299 -44.16 -32.59 26.32
C THR A 299 -45.23 -33.13 27.30
N GLY A 300 -45.65 -32.31 28.29
CA GLY A 300 -46.91 -32.50 29.04
C GLY A 300 -47.33 -31.28 29.90
N LYS A 301 -48.59 -30.81 29.75
CA LYS A 301 -49.19 -29.58 30.35
C LYS A 301 -49.75 -29.79 31.79
N PRO A 302 -50.06 -28.70 32.53
CA PRO A 302 -51.10 -28.67 33.57
C PRO A 302 -52.37 -27.91 33.12
N ASP A 303 -53.52 -28.21 33.75
CA ASP A 303 -54.81 -27.53 33.53
C ASP A 303 -55.46 -27.03 34.85
N LYS A 304 -56.58 -26.32 34.72
CA LYS A 304 -57.05 -25.23 35.59
C LYS A 304 -58.39 -25.54 36.31
N ALA A 305 -58.64 -24.85 37.45
CA ALA A 305 -59.90 -24.15 37.81
C ALA A 305 -60.50 -24.41 39.22
N GLU A 306 -61.02 -23.32 39.81
CA GLU A 306 -61.79 -23.23 41.07
C GLU A 306 -63.32 -23.33 40.83
N ALA A 307 -64.07 -23.61 41.90
CA ALA A 307 -65.48 -23.20 42.05
C ALA A 307 -65.85 -23.03 43.54
N ALA A 308 -66.78 -22.10 43.83
CA ALA A 308 -67.21 -21.70 45.18
C ALA A 308 -68.67 -22.15 45.50
N PRO A 309 -69.14 -22.12 46.76
CA PRO A 309 -70.42 -22.72 47.18
C PRO A 309 -71.62 -21.75 47.26
N GLN A 310 -72.83 -22.30 47.33
CA GLN A 310 -74.10 -21.60 47.60
C GLN A 310 -74.59 -21.81 49.06
N ALA A 311 -75.55 -20.98 49.47
CA ALA A 311 -76.21 -20.99 50.79
C ALA A 311 -77.74 -21.21 50.64
N ASP A 312 -78.39 -21.67 51.74
CA ASP A 312 -79.83 -21.72 52.08
C ASP A 312 -79.94 -22.50 53.43
N ASP A 313 -80.91 -22.37 54.34
CA ASP A 313 -81.94 -21.36 54.66
C ASP A 313 -82.33 -21.53 56.18
N ALA A 314 -83.28 -20.74 56.71
CA ALA A 314 -83.91 -20.85 58.05
C ALA A 314 -85.36 -21.43 57.92
N PRO A 315 -86.31 -21.41 58.92
CA PRO A 315 -86.25 -21.00 60.34
C PRO A 315 -87.02 -21.92 61.35
N ASN A 316 -87.16 -21.46 62.61
CA ASN A 316 -88.41 -21.41 63.43
C ASN A 316 -88.48 -22.10 64.83
N ASP A 317 -89.19 -21.39 65.71
CA ASP A 317 -89.92 -21.78 66.95
C ASP A 317 -89.22 -22.13 68.29
N SER A 318 -90.05 -22.21 69.35
CA SER A 318 -89.75 -21.58 70.65
C SER A 318 -90.08 -22.39 71.93
N SER A 319 -89.47 -21.96 73.05
CA SER A 319 -89.86 -22.14 74.47
C SER A 319 -89.47 -23.41 75.27
N THR A 320 -88.38 -23.33 76.06
CA THR A 320 -88.21 -24.11 77.31
C THR A 320 -87.34 -23.43 78.40
N THR A 321 -87.89 -22.43 79.10
CA THR A 321 -87.18 -21.65 80.14
C THR A 321 -86.51 -22.49 81.25
N GLU A 322 -85.36 -22.01 81.73
CA GLU A 322 -84.46 -22.56 82.77
C GLU A 322 -83.77 -23.91 82.50
N ALA A 323 -84.45 -24.90 81.91
CA ALA A 323 -83.80 -26.15 81.48
C ALA A 323 -82.96 -25.93 80.20
N GLU A 324 -83.42 -25.09 79.28
CA GLU A 324 -82.61 -24.64 78.14
C GLU A 324 -81.39 -23.85 78.59
N ALA A 325 -81.49 -22.91 79.53
CA ALA A 325 -80.33 -22.09 79.92
C ALA A 325 -79.09 -22.91 80.35
N ARG A 326 -79.28 -24.08 80.97
CA ARG A 326 -78.17 -25.03 81.27
C ARG A 326 -77.73 -25.87 80.07
N ARG A 327 -78.65 -26.21 79.15
CA ARG A 327 -78.33 -26.88 77.88
C ARG A 327 -77.66 -25.94 76.88
N GLU A 328 -78.05 -24.67 76.81
CA GLU A 328 -77.39 -23.61 76.07
C GLU A 328 -76.03 -23.28 76.68
N ALA A 329 -75.88 -23.17 77.99
CA ALA A 329 -74.56 -22.95 78.59
C ALA A 329 -73.59 -24.11 78.27
N THR A 330 -74.07 -25.36 78.29
CA THR A 330 -73.25 -26.53 77.92
C THR A 330 -73.06 -26.68 76.40
N ALA A 331 -74.05 -26.34 75.58
CA ALA A 331 -73.94 -26.32 74.12
C ALA A 331 -73.05 -25.17 73.63
N ALA A 332 -73.09 -23.99 74.26
CA ALA A 332 -72.22 -22.86 73.99
C ALA A 332 -70.78 -23.16 74.40
N ALA A 333 -70.56 -23.74 75.59
CA ALA A 333 -69.23 -24.21 75.99
C ALA A 333 -68.68 -25.30 75.04
N ARG A 334 -69.54 -26.21 74.56
CA ARG A 334 -69.18 -27.23 73.57
C ARG A 334 -68.89 -26.63 72.20
N ALA A 335 -69.70 -25.69 71.73
CA ALA A 335 -69.47 -24.98 70.47
C ALA A 335 -68.23 -24.08 70.54
N GLU A 336 -67.92 -23.48 71.70
CA GLU A 336 -66.68 -22.74 71.93
C GLU A 336 -65.46 -23.67 71.93
N TYR A 337 -65.57 -24.85 72.55
CA TYR A 337 -64.56 -25.91 72.49
C TYR A 337 -64.35 -26.41 71.06
N GLU A 338 -65.42 -26.69 70.31
CA GLU A 338 -65.36 -27.14 68.91
C GLU A 338 -64.78 -26.04 67.99
N ARG A 339 -65.13 -24.75 68.19
CA ARG A 339 -64.45 -23.63 67.51
C ARG A 339 -62.96 -23.55 67.84
N LYS A 340 -62.58 -23.72 69.11
CA LYS A 340 -61.16 -23.74 69.54
C LYS A 340 -60.42 -24.94 68.95
N LEU A 341 -61.06 -26.11 68.87
CA LEU A 341 -60.51 -27.31 68.27
C LEU A 341 -60.33 -27.18 66.75
N HIS A 342 -61.32 -26.61 66.04
CA HIS A 342 -61.21 -26.29 64.62
C HIS A 342 -60.13 -25.25 64.35
N ALA A 343 -60.06 -24.16 65.15
CA ALA A 343 -59.01 -23.16 65.03
C ALA A 343 -57.61 -23.73 65.28
N ALA A 344 -57.44 -24.60 66.28
CA ALA A 344 -56.19 -25.30 66.54
C ALA A 344 -55.81 -26.28 65.42
N THR A 345 -56.80 -26.96 64.82
CA THR A 345 -56.58 -27.89 63.69
C THR A 345 -56.16 -27.13 62.44
N ALA A 346 -56.88 -26.06 62.09
CA ALA A 346 -56.53 -25.17 60.98
C ALA A 346 -55.15 -24.51 61.17
N ALA A 347 -54.80 -24.08 62.39
CA ALA A 347 -53.48 -23.55 62.70
C ALA A 347 -52.37 -24.62 62.51
N ARG A 348 -52.63 -25.88 62.90
CA ARG A 348 -51.70 -27.00 62.68
C ARG A 348 -51.51 -27.32 61.20
N GLU A 349 -52.60 -27.32 60.42
CA GLU A 349 -52.57 -27.55 58.97
C GLU A 349 -51.82 -26.42 58.24
N LEU A 350 -52.07 -25.17 58.61
CA LEU A 350 -51.37 -24.01 58.06
C LEU A 350 -49.87 -24.01 58.42
N ALA A 351 -49.51 -24.44 59.64
CA ALA A 351 -48.12 -24.64 60.03
C ALA A 351 -47.44 -25.77 59.22
N HIS A 352 -48.12 -26.91 59.01
CA HIS A 352 -47.60 -28.02 58.22
C HIS A 352 -47.47 -27.67 56.72
N ALA A 353 -48.40 -26.87 56.18
CA ALA A 353 -48.31 -26.33 54.83
C ALA A 353 -47.13 -25.35 54.69
N ALA A 354 -46.92 -24.46 55.66
CA ALA A 354 -45.78 -23.55 55.70
C ALA A 354 -44.44 -24.31 55.79
N GLU A 355 -44.34 -25.34 56.62
CA GLU A 355 -43.15 -26.19 56.71
C GLU A 355 -42.89 -26.93 55.38
N SER A 356 -43.93 -27.48 54.77
CA SER A 356 -43.83 -28.17 53.48
C SER A 356 -43.35 -27.23 52.37
N ALA A 357 -43.87 -25.99 52.31
CA ALA A 357 -43.43 -24.96 51.39
C ALA A 357 -41.97 -24.54 51.65
N ALA A 358 -41.56 -24.39 52.91
CA ALA A 358 -40.18 -24.08 53.28
C ALA A 358 -39.19 -25.19 52.86
N ARG A 359 -39.55 -26.47 53.07
CA ARG A 359 -38.77 -27.62 52.61
C ARG A 359 -38.64 -27.66 51.08
N ALA A 360 -39.72 -27.43 50.34
CA ALA A 360 -39.70 -27.37 48.87
C ALA A 360 -38.81 -26.22 48.35
N HIS A 361 -38.88 -25.04 48.97
CA HIS A 361 -38.02 -23.91 48.64
C HIS A 361 -36.53 -24.20 48.91
N ALA A 362 -36.20 -24.83 50.05
CA ALA A 362 -34.83 -25.25 50.38
C ALA A 362 -34.26 -26.30 49.41
N GLN A 363 -35.09 -27.24 48.94
CA GLN A 363 -34.72 -28.20 47.90
C GLN A 363 -34.45 -27.50 46.55
N SER A 364 -35.31 -26.57 46.15
CA SER A 364 -35.12 -25.75 44.94
C SER A 364 -33.81 -24.94 44.98
N LEU A 365 -33.51 -24.28 46.09
CA LEU A 365 -32.25 -23.56 46.28
C LEU A 365 -31.03 -24.48 46.20
N THR A 366 -31.12 -25.69 46.76
CA THR A 366 -30.06 -26.70 46.71
C THR A 366 -29.83 -27.21 45.28
N ALA A 367 -30.90 -27.44 44.52
CA ALA A 367 -30.82 -27.81 43.10
C ALA A 367 -30.19 -26.69 42.26
N ARG A 368 -30.61 -25.44 42.48
CA ARG A 368 -30.03 -24.25 41.82
C ARG A 368 -28.54 -24.10 42.12
N TYR A 369 -28.13 -24.23 43.38
CA TYR A 369 -26.73 -24.18 43.80
C TYR A 369 -25.88 -25.24 43.10
N ARG A 370 -26.34 -26.51 43.08
CA ARG A 370 -25.66 -27.61 42.37
C ARG A 370 -25.53 -27.33 40.87
N SER A 371 -26.59 -26.81 40.23
CA SER A 371 -26.56 -26.41 38.83
C SER A 371 -25.54 -25.30 38.56
N THR A 372 -25.49 -24.26 39.40
CA THR A 372 -24.50 -23.17 39.25
C THR A 372 -23.07 -23.64 39.48
N HIS A 373 -22.85 -24.56 40.43
CA HIS A 373 -21.53 -25.13 40.69
C HIS A 373 -21.07 -26.04 39.53
N ALA A 374 -21.97 -26.83 38.95
CA ALA A 374 -21.68 -27.62 37.75
C ALA A 374 -21.33 -26.75 36.54
N ALA A 375 -22.07 -25.65 36.32
CA ALA A 375 -21.75 -24.67 35.27
C ALA A 375 -20.39 -24.00 35.48
N HIS A 376 -20.06 -23.59 36.72
CA HIS A 376 -18.74 -23.04 37.05
C HIS A 376 -17.60 -24.04 36.80
N ALA A 377 -17.80 -25.32 37.15
CA ALA A 377 -16.83 -26.37 36.88
C ALA A 377 -16.65 -26.64 35.37
N ALA A 378 -17.73 -26.56 34.58
CA ALA A 378 -17.65 -26.65 33.12
C ALA A 378 -16.86 -25.49 32.52
N ALA A 379 -17.20 -24.24 32.85
CA ALA A 379 -16.49 -23.04 32.40
C ALA A 379 -15.00 -23.03 32.82
N THR A 380 -14.69 -23.57 34.00
CA THR A 380 -13.30 -23.72 34.47
C THR A 380 -12.52 -24.68 33.57
N ARG A 381 -13.10 -25.83 33.19
CA ARG A 381 -12.48 -26.81 32.27
C ARG A 381 -12.29 -26.24 30.86
N GLU A 382 -13.29 -25.54 30.35
CA GLU A 382 -13.22 -24.85 29.05
C GLU A 382 -12.08 -23.83 29.04
N ARG A 383 -11.99 -22.98 30.09
CA ARG A 383 -10.88 -22.03 30.25
C ARG A 383 -9.52 -22.71 30.28
N THR A 384 -9.36 -23.83 31.00
CA THR A 384 -8.08 -24.57 31.03
C THR A 384 -7.74 -25.19 29.67
N GLY A 385 -8.74 -25.66 28.92
CA GLY A 385 -8.56 -26.16 27.55
C GLY A 385 -8.11 -25.06 26.60
N ALA A 386 -8.75 -23.87 26.67
CA ALA A 386 -8.36 -22.70 25.88
C ALA A 386 -6.92 -22.24 26.19
N THR A 387 -6.52 -22.19 27.47
CA THR A 387 -5.13 -21.87 27.85
C THR A 387 -4.13 -22.89 27.33
N ALA A 388 -4.47 -24.19 27.35
CA ALA A 388 -3.61 -25.24 26.80
C ALA A 388 -3.46 -25.11 25.27
N ALA A 389 -4.56 -24.85 24.55
CA ALA A 389 -4.55 -24.61 23.10
C ALA A 389 -3.72 -23.37 22.73
N LEU A 390 -3.85 -22.28 23.48
CA LEU A 390 -3.04 -21.06 23.29
C LEU A 390 -1.54 -21.32 23.52
N SER A 391 -1.20 -22.15 24.51
CA SER A 391 0.19 -22.56 24.77
C SER A 391 0.77 -23.40 23.63
N ALA A 392 -0.03 -24.33 23.08
CA ALA A 392 0.36 -25.14 21.92
C ALA A 392 0.58 -24.27 20.67
N ALA A 393 -0.36 -23.39 20.32
CA ALA A 393 -0.21 -22.43 19.23
C ALA A 393 1.04 -21.53 19.41
N SER A 394 1.31 -21.09 20.65
CA SER A 394 2.51 -20.32 20.98
C SER A 394 3.82 -21.13 20.88
N ALA A 395 3.76 -22.46 20.87
CA ALA A 395 4.91 -23.31 20.56
C ALA A 395 5.10 -23.45 19.04
N GLU A 396 4.00 -23.65 18.29
CA GLU A 396 4.00 -23.72 16.82
C GLU A 396 4.56 -22.44 16.18
N VAL A 397 4.13 -21.26 16.65
CA VAL A 397 4.68 -19.96 16.21
C VAL A 397 6.21 -19.91 16.39
N ARG A 398 6.73 -20.33 17.55
CA ARG A 398 8.18 -20.36 17.81
C ARG A 398 8.93 -21.33 16.89
N THR A 399 8.33 -22.48 16.54
CA THR A 399 8.95 -23.38 15.55
C THR A 399 8.93 -22.80 14.14
N ALA A 400 7.89 -22.06 13.76
CA ALA A 400 7.81 -21.34 12.48
C ALA A 400 8.85 -20.20 12.40
N GLU A 401 9.04 -19.44 13.48
CA GLU A 401 10.09 -18.41 13.59
C GLU A 401 11.50 -18.99 13.41
N GLN A 402 11.79 -20.14 14.05
CA GLN A 402 13.06 -20.86 13.89
C GLN A 402 13.26 -21.36 12.45
N ALA A 403 12.20 -21.90 11.82
CA ALA A 403 12.25 -22.33 10.42
C ALA A 403 12.50 -21.15 9.46
N LEU A 404 11.88 -20.00 9.71
CA LEU A 404 12.10 -18.76 8.96
C LEU A 404 13.52 -18.22 9.14
N ALA A 405 14.07 -18.26 10.35
CA ALA A 405 15.47 -17.89 10.61
C ALA A 405 16.44 -18.81 9.84
N ALA A 406 16.21 -20.12 9.83
CA ALA A 406 16.98 -21.09 9.05
C ALA A 406 16.83 -20.91 7.52
N ALA A 407 15.67 -20.45 7.05
CA ALA A 407 15.46 -20.08 5.65
C ALA A 407 16.26 -18.82 5.27
N LYS A 408 16.23 -17.76 6.10
CA LYS A 408 17.03 -16.54 5.91
C LYS A 408 18.53 -16.82 5.94
N ALA A 409 18.99 -17.70 6.83
CA ALA A 409 20.39 -18.14 6.86
C ALA A 409 20.82 -18.83 5.56
N ARG A 410 19.97 -19.73 5.02
CA ARG A 410 20.20 -20.37 3.71
C ARG A 410 20.21 -19.35 2.57
N GLN A 411 19.29 -18.39 2.55
CA GLN A 411 19.27 -17.31 1.56
C GLN A 411 20.59 -16.49 1.59
N LYS A 412 21.07 -16.11 2.79
CA LYS A 412 22.34 -15.40 2.96
C LYS A 412 23.54 -16.23 2.46
N ALA A 413 23.54 -17.53 2.71
CA ALA A 413 24.59 -18.43 2.22
C ALA A 413 24.58 -18.58 0.68
N VAL A 414 23.40 -18.56 0.05
CA VAL A 414 23.26 -18.54 -1.42
C VAL A 414 23.76 -17.22 -2.01
N LEU A 415 23.39 -16.08 -1.44
CA LEU A 415 23.88 -14.76 -1.89
C LEU A 415 25.41 -14.68 -1.80
N ALA A 416 26.01 -15.08 -0.67
CA ALA A 416 27.46 -15.15 -0.51
C ALA A 416 28.17 -16.18 -1.43
N ARG A 417 27.43 -17.10 -2.06
CA ARG A 417 27.95 -17.98 -3.12
C ARG A 417 27.87 -17.29 -4.49
N VAL A 418 26.81 -16.53 -4.77
CA VAL A 418 26.67 -15.73 -6.00
C VAL A 418 27.73 -14.62 -6.05
N GLU A 419 27.94 -13.90 -4.95
CA GLU A 419 28.99 -12.86 -4.84
C GLU A 419 30.39 -13.42 -5.14
N ARG A 420 30.73 -14.60 -4.57
CA ARG A 420 32.00 -15.27 -4.84
C ARG A 420 32.12 -15.77 -6.29
N ALA A 421 31.03 -16.23 -6.90
CA ALA A 421 31.02 -16.64 -8.30
C ALA A 421 31.25 -15.44 -9.23
N SER A 422 30.59 -14.31 -8.98
CA SER A 422 30.77 -13.07 -9.74
C SER A 422 32.17 -12.45 -9.56
N ALA A 423 32.76 -12.56 -8.37
CA ALA A 423 34.15 -12.18 -8.15
C ALA A 423 35.12 -13.05 -9.00
N ALA A 424 34.93 -14.37 -9.00
CA ALA A 424 35.74 -15.30 -9.78
C ALA A 424 35.56 -15.11 -11.30
N GLU A 425 34.35 -14.78 -11.76
CA GLU A 425 34.06 -14.38 -13.15
C GLU A 425 34.82 -13.09 -13.52
N SER A 426 34.79 -12.07 -12.66
CA SER A 426 35.55 -10.82 -12.85
C SER A 426 37.07 -11.03 -12.89
N ASP A 427 37.59 -11.96 -12.08
CA ASP A 427 39.00 -12.38 -12.12
C ASP A 427 39.35 -13.13 -13.41
N ALA A 428 38.48 -14.04 -13.87
CA ALA A 428 38.64 -14.73 -15.15
C ALA A 428 38.64 -13.75 -16.33
N ASP A 429 37.74 -12.76 -16.35
CA ASP A 429 37.71 -11.70 -17.36
C ASP A 429 38.95 -10.79 -17.32
N ARG A 430 39.54 -10.58 -16.13
CA ARG A 430 40.83 -9.88 -16.00
C ARG A 430 41.97 -10.71 -16.60
N ALA A 431 42.01 -12.01 -16.29
CA ALA A 431 43.03 -12.92 -16.82
C ALA A 431 42.93 -13.07 -18.36
N LEU A 432 41.72 -13.21 -18.91
CA LEU A 432 41.49 -13.26 -20.36
C LEU A 432 41.95 -11.98 -21.06
N ARG A 433 41.72 -10.80 -20.46
CA ARG A 433 42.22 -9.53 -20.98
C ARG A 433 43.75 -9.44 -20.94
N ALA A 434 44.38 -9.90 -19.86
CA ALA A 434 45.84 -9.95 -19.76
C ALA A 434 46.47 -10.86 -20.85
N VAL A 435 45.95 -12.08 -21.02
CA VAL A 435 46.38 -13.00 -22.10
C VAL A 435 46.12 -12.39 -23.48
N GLY A 436 45.01 -11.66 -23.67
CA GLY A 436 44.74 -10.89 -24.89
C GLY A 436 45.80 -9.83 -25.17
N THR A 437 46.24 -9.07 -24.16
CA THR A 437 47.31 -8.08 -24.32
C THR A 437 48.68 -8.70 -24.56
N GLU A 438 49.01 -9.81 -23.91
CA GLU A 438 50.25 -10.57 -24.15
C GLU A 438 50.28 -11.13 -25.58
N LYS A 439 49.15 -11.67 -26.06
CA LYS A 439 49.02 -12.15 -27.43
C LYS A 439 49.21 -11.02 -28.45
N MET A 440 48.56 -9.87 -28.28
CA MET A 440 48.74 -8.72 -29.19
C MET A 440 50.20 -8.22 -29.20
N HIS A 441 50.87 -8.24 -28.04
CA HIS A 441 52.28 -7.88 -27.97
C HIS A 441 53.18 -8.90 -28.69
N ALA A 442 52.91 -10.21 -28.53
CA ALA A 442 53.63 -11.25 -29.25
C ALA A 442 53.39 -11.19 -30.78
N GLU A 443 52.17 -10.90 -31.22
CA GLU A 443 51.84 -10.68 -32.65
C GLU A 443 52.56 -9.43 -33.20
N SER A 444 52.67 -8.35 -32.42
CA SER A 444 53.48 -7.16 -32.77
C SER A 444 54.97 -7.49 -32.91
N MET A 445 55.55 -8.20 -31.93
CA MET A 445 56.95 -8.63 -31.95
C MET A 445 57.26 -9.56 -33.15
N LEU A 446 56.33 -10.43 -33.54
CA LEU A 446 56.45 -11.25 -34.73
C LEU A 446 56.41 -10.42 -36.02
N ALA A 447 55.51 -9.43 -36.12
CA ALA A 447 55.43 -8.53 -37.26
C ALA A 447 56.71 -7.66 -37.40
N GLU A 448 57.26 -7.17 -36.28
CA GLU A 448 58.54 -6.47 -36.26
C GLU A 448 59.71 -7.37 -36.69
N ALA A 449 59.74 -8.63 -36.22
CA ALA A 449 60.75 -9.60 -36.64
C ALA A 449 60.65 -9.96 -38.13
N GLU A 450 59.43 -10.08 -38.69
CA GLU A 450 59.24 -10.24 -40.13
C GLU A 450 59.71 -9.04 -40.94
N LEU A 451 59.45 -7.82 -40.46
CA LEU A 451 59.90 -6.59 -41.12
C LEU A 451 61.44 -6.51 -41.11
N ALA A 452 62.06 -6.75 -39.94
CA ALA A 452 63.52 -6.80 -39.79
C ALA A 452 64.16 -7.88 -40.69
N ARG A 453 63.51 -9.04 -40.85
CA ARG A 453 63.95 -10.08 -41.78
C ARG A 453 63.88 -9.62 -43.23
N LYS A 454 62.77 -8.99 -43.65
CA LYS A 454 62.61 -8.44 -45.02
C LYS A 454 63.63 -7.33 -45.31
N GLU A 455 63.95 -6.50 -44.31
CA GLU A 455 65.05 -5.52 -44.41
C GLU A 455 66.43 -6.18 -44.51
N ALA A 456 66.68 -7.27 -43.79
CA ALA A 456 67.93 -8.01 -43.87
C ALA A 456 68.10 -8.70 -45.24
N GLU A 457 67.06 -9.37 -45.74
CA GLU A 457 67.04 -9.97 -47.08
C GLU A 457 67.27 -8.89 -48.16
N ARG A 458 66.66 -7.70 -48.02
CA ARG A 458 66.90 -6.56 -48.91
C ARG A 458 68.33 -6.05 -48.85
N ARG A 459 68.93 -5.91 -47.65
CA ARG A 459 70.34 -5.52 -47.49
C ARG A 459 71.30 -6.57 -48.06
N GLU A 460 70.94 -7.86 -47.97
CA GLU A 460 71.69 -8.94 -48.61
C GLU A 460 71.65 -8.80 -50.15
N THR A 461 70.48 -8.54 -50.75
CA THR A 461 70.39 -8.28 -52.20
C THR A 461 71.17 -7.01 -52.62
N GLU A 462 71.08 -5.91 -51.85
CA GLU A 462 71.83 -4.67 -52.12
C GLU A 462 73.36 -4.82 -51.95
N LEU A 463 73.82 -5.88 -51.27
CA LEU A 463 75.23 -6.28 -51.20
C LEU A 463 75.62 -7.24 -52.32
N ARG A 464 74.69 -8.11 -52.77
CA ARG A 464 74.89 -9.05 -53.88
C ARG A 464 74.94 -8.35 -55.24
N GLU A 465 74.21 -7.25 -55.40
CA GLU A 465 74.28 -6.38 -56.59
C GLU A 465 75.54 -5.48 -56.63
N LYS A 466 76.39 -5.53 -55.60
CA LYS A 466 77.69 -4.82 -55.54
C LYS A 466 78.86 -5.77 -55.76
N GLU A 467 78.76 -6.66 -56.75
CA GLU A 467 79.94 -7.30 -57.33
C GLU A 467 80.76 -6.30 -58.16
N PRO A 468 82.10 -6.32 -58.06
CA PRO A 468 82.95 -5.40 -58.81
C PRO A 468 82.97 -5.75 -60.32
N PRO A 469 82.97 -4.74 -61.22
CA PRO A 469 82.95 -4.99 -62.65
C PRO A 469 84.25 -5.66 -63.12
N VAL A 470 84.10 -6.79 -63.82
CA VAL A 470 85.20 -7.49 -64.48
C VAL A 470 85.59 -6.73 -65.75
N ASP A 471 86.62 -5.91 -65.61
CA ASP A 471 87.63 -5.52 -66.60
C ASP A 471 87.20 -5.41 -68.09
N GLU A 472 86.41 -4.38 -68.41
CA GLU A 472 86.16 -3.95 -69.80
C GLU A 472 87.36 -3.20 -70.44
N ALA A 473 88.57 -3.22 -69.87
CA ALA A 473 89.73 -2.56 -70.49
C ALA A 473 90.13 -3.23 -71.82
N ALA A 474 89.82 -4.52 -72.01
CA ALA A 474 90.21 -5.29 -73.19
C ALA A 474 89.40 -4.97 -74.47
N ARG A 475 88.22 -4.32 -74.37
CA ARG A 475 87.37 -4.06 -75.56
C ARG A 475 87.61 -2.74 -76.28
N ARG A 476 88.23 -1.75 -75.62
CA ARG A 476 88.43 -0.39 -76.21
C ARG A 476 89.72 -0.25 -77.03
N GLU A 477 90.57 -1.27 -77.06
CA GLU A 477 91.85 -1.25 -77.80
C GLU A 477 91.78 -1.84 -79.22
N GLU A 478 90.67 -2.49 -79.59
CA GLU A 478 90.41 -2.95 -80.97
C GLU A 478 89.69 -1.89 -81.82
N GLU A 479 88.71 -1.18 -81.27
CA GLU A 479 87.94 -0.14 -82.00
C GLU A 479 88.84 1.00 -82.53
N LEU A 480 89.91 1.35 -81.79
CA LEU A 480 90.87 2.37 -82.19
C LEU A 480 91.73 1.95 -83.41
N LYS A 481 91.93 0.64 -83.63
CA LYS A 481 92.70 0.09 -84.76
C LYS A 481 91.87 0.02 -86.05
N GLU A 482 90.55 -0.08 -85.94
CA GLU A 482 89.64 -0.02 -87.10
C GLU A 482 89.45 1.42 -87.61
N MET A 483 89.41 2.40 -86.71
CA MET A 483 89.28 3.83 -87.06
C MET A 483 90.42 4.35 -87.95
N ILE A 484 91.64 3.81 -87.82
CA ILE A 484 92.80 4.18 -88.65
C ILE A 484 92.66 3.67 -90.10
N ARG A 485 91.89 2.61 -90.36
CA ARG A 485 91.58 2.17 -91.75
C ARG A 485 90.55 3.07 -92.43
N ARG A 486 89.64 3.71 -91.70
CA ARG A 486 88.63 4.62 -92.26
C ARG A 486 89.20 5.97 -92.76
N MET A 487 90.29 6.47 -92.18
CA MET A 487 90.90 7.74 -92.64
C MET A 487 91.50 7.72 -94.06
N LYS A 488 91.64 6.56 -94.71
CA LYS A 488 92.04 6.48 -96.13
C LYS A 488 90.89 6.64 -97.12
N ALA A 489 89.62 6.53 -96.69
CA ALA A 489 88.44 6.74 -97.54
C ALA A 489 87.99 8.23 -97.59
N LEU A 490 88.48 9.07 -96.68
CA LEU A 490 88.06 10.46 -96.53
C LEU A 490 88.51 11.42 -97.65
N ARG A 491 89.29 10.95 -98.64
CA ARG A 491 89.70 11.76 -99.81
C ARG A 491 88.73 11.70 -101.00
N GLU A 492 87.66 10.91 -100.92
CA GLU A 492 86.54 10.97 -101.89
C GLU A 492 85.33 11.74 -101.35
N VAL A 493 85.38 12.20 -100.09
CA VAL A 493 84.25 12.87 -99.40
C VAL A 493 84.18 14.39 -99.68
N GLU A 494 85.31 15.06 -99.93
CA GLU A 494 85.35 16.52 -100.18
C GLU A 494 84.54 16.97 -101.42
N ALA A 495 84.19 16.06 -102.34
CA ALA A 495 83.29 16.32 -103.46
C ALA A 495 81.79 16.26 -103.09
N ARG A 496 81.43 15.61 -101.97
CA ARG A 496 80.05 15.43 -101.49
C ARG A 496 79.62 16.50 -100.48
N GLU A 497 80.56 17.08 -99.74
CA GLU A 497 80.29 18.05 -98.67
C GLU A 497 79.58 19.34 -99.11
N ARG A 498 79.65 19.71 -100.40
CA ARG A 498 78.90 20.88 -100.93
C ARG A 498 77.39 20.65 -101.07
N ARG A 499 76.90 19.41 -100.93
CA ARG A 499 75.46 19.10 -100.90
C ARG A 499 74.96 18.82 -99.48
N GLU A 500 75.74 18.10 -98.67
CA GLU A 500 75.36 17.78 -97.27
C GLU A 500 75.25 19.02 -96.36
N LYS A 501 75.91 20.14 -96.69
CA LYS A 501 75.83 21.35 -95.85
C LYS A 501 74.42 21.93 -95.77
N GLN A 502 73.61 21.82 -96.82
CA GLN A 502 72.22 22.30 -96.79
C GLN A 502 71.30 21.37 -95.99
N GLU A 503 71.46 20.05 -96.12
CA GLU A 503 70.68 19.05 -95.37
C GLU A 503 71.01 19.08 -93.85
N ARG A 504 72.27 19.36 -93.48
CA ARG A 504 72.67 19.49 -92.07
C ARG A 504 72.07 20.72 -91.38
N GLU A 505 71.81 21.81 -92.10
CA GLU A 505 71.16 23.02 -91.54
C GLU A 505 69.65 22.81 -91.32
N GLU A 506 68.98 21.98 -92.11
CA GLU A 506 67.57 21.59 -91.88
C GLU A 506 67.44 20.53 -90.79
N ALA A 507 68.32 19.51 -90.78
CA ALA A 507 68.35 18.49 -89.72
C ALA A 507 68.64 19.08 -88.33
N ALA A 508 69.51 20.09 -88.24
CA ALA A 508 69.80 20.78 -86.99
C ALA A 508 68.57 21.55 -86.43
N ARG A 509 67.71 22.10 -87.30
CA ARG A 509 66.46 22.77 -86.88
C ARG A 509 65.46 21.75 -86.33
N HIS A 510 65.29 20.61 -87.00
CA HIS A 510 64.41 19.54 -86.51
C HIS A 510 64.92 18.90 -85.20
N GLN A 511 66.23 18.72 -85.02
CA GLN A 511 66.78 18.24 -83.74
C GLN A 511 66.61 19.25 -82.60
N ALA A 512 66.76 20.55 -82.85
CA ALA A 512 66.53 21.59 -81.84
C ALA A 512 65.05 21.66 -81.41
N GLU A 513 64.12 21.52 -82.36
CA GLU A 513 62.68 21.50 -82.08
C GLU A 513 62.25 20.23 -81.32
N ALA A 514 62.76 19.06 -81.73
CA ALA A 514 62.52 17.79 -81.02
C ALA A 514 63.09 17.80 -79.59
N ALA A 515 64.27 18.40 -79.38
CA ALA A 515 64.86 18.54 -78.04
C ALA A 515 64.02 19.46 -77.14
N ARG A 516 63.46 20.56 -77.69
CA ARG A 516 62.58 21.47 -76.93
C ARG A 516 61.28 20.77 -76.52
N LEU A 517 60.65 20.03 -77.43
CA LEU A 517 59.45 19.24 -77.13
C LEU A 517 59.71 18.14 -76.08
N ALA A 518 60.86 17.45 -76.15
CA ALA A 518 61.23 16.46 -75.15
C ALA A 518 61.48 17.07 -73.76
N GLN A 519 62.03 18.29 -73.70
CA GLN A 519 62.19 19.02 -72.44
C GLN A 519 60.84 19.48 -71.88
N GLU A 520 59.97 20.07 -72.71
CA GLU A 520 58.60 20.46 -72.33
C GLU A 520 57.79 19.25 -71.82
N GLU A 521 57.93 18.06 -72.42
CA GLU A 521 57.26 16.83 -71.96
C GLU A 521 57.83 16.29 -70.65
N CYS A 522 59.15 16.42 -70.43
CA CYS A 522 59.80 16.03 -69.17
C CYS A 522 59.36 16.95 -68.02
N GLU A 523 59.33 18.27 -68.25
CA GLU A 523 58.86 19.25 -67.27
C GLU A 523 57.37 19.06 -66.95
N ARG A 524 56.54 18.69 -67.93
CA ARG A 524 55.13 18.34 -67.70
C ARG A 524 55.00 17.11 -66.79
N LYS A 525 55.75 16.02 -67.05
CA LYS A 525 55.71 14.80 -66.22
C LYS A 525 56.19 15.06 -64.79
N GLN A 526 57.28 15.80 -64.61
CA GLN A 526 57.75 16.18 -63.26
C GLN A 526 56.75 17.07 -62.51
N ARG A 527 55.94 17.86 -63.22
CA ARG A 527 54.87 18.65 -62.62
C ARG A 527 53.68 17.78 -62.21
N GLU A 528 53.24 16.88 -63.08
CA GLU A 528 52.18 15.91 -62.81
C GLU A 528 52.54 15.01 -61.59
N GLU A 529 53.78 14.53 -61.51
CA GLU A 529 54.30 13.75 -60.37
C GLU A 529 54.30 14.55 -59.05
N ARG A 530 54.64 15.84 -59.08
CA ARG A 530 54.59 16.71 -57.89
C ARG A 530 53.16 17.01 -57.46
N GLU A 531 52.26 17.31 -58.39
CA GLU A 531 50.85 17.55 -58.11
C GLU A 531 50.16 16.28 -57.57
N GLU A 532 50.56 15.08 -58.02
CA GLU A 532 50.11 13.80 -57.47
C GLU A 532 50.70 13.50 -56.08
N ALA A 533 52.00 13.76 -55.86
CA ALA A 533 52.63 13.61 -54.55
C ALA A 533 52.02 14.55 -53.49
N ASP A 534 51.75 15.81 -53.84
CA ASP A 534 51.08 16.77 -52.96
C ASP A 534 49.63 16.37 -52.67
N ARG A 535 48.92 15.79 -53.65
CA ARG A 535 47.55 15.25 -53.45
C ARG A 535 47.55 14.10 -52.44
N LEU A 536 48.46 13.13 -52.61
CA LEU A 536 48.60 12.00 -51.68
C LEU A 536 49.03 12.45 -50.28
N ALA A 537 49.98 13.39 -50.17
CA ALA A 537 50.41 13.94 -48.89
C ALA A 537 49.29 14.73 -48.17
N LYS A 538 48.39 15.37 -48.92
CA LYS A 538 47.21 16.04 -48.37
C LYS A 538 46.18 15.02 -47.87
N GLU A 539 45.86 14.01 -48.67
CA GLU A 539 44.94 12.92 -48.27
C GLU A 539 45.43 12.18 -47.02
N GLU A 540 46.73 11.92 -46.90
CA GLU A 540 47.31 11.28 -45.71
C GLU A 540 47.18 12.17 -44.45
N ARG A 541 47.40 13.49 -44.58
CA ARG A 541 47.20 14.45 -43.49
C ARG A 541 45.73 14.56 -43.06
N GLU A 542 44.81 14.57 -44.02
CA GLU A 542 43.37 14.57 -43.73
C GLU A 542 42.92 13.27 -43.06
N ARG A 543 43.46 12.12 -43.47
CA ARG A 543 43.19 10.83 -42.82
C ARG A 543 43.71 10.82 -41.38
N LYS A 544 44.95 11.24 -41.13
CA LYS A 544 45.51 11.35 -39.78
C LYS A 544 44.72 12.30 -38.88
N GLN A 545 44.34 13.49 -39.37
CA GLN A 545 43.49 14.42 -38.60
C GLN A 545 42.10 13.85 -38.30
N ARG A 546 41.56 13.00 -39.18
CA ARG A 546 40.29 12.32 -38.94
C ARG A 546 40.43 11.23 -37.88
N GLU A 547 41.47 10.39 -37.97
CA GLU A 547 41.81 9.36 -36.98
C GLU A 547 42.02 9.99 -35.58
N GLU A 548 42.80 11.06 -35.47
CA GLU A 548 43.00 11.81 -34.22
C GLU A 548 41.69 12.40 -33.64
N ARG A 549 40.80 12.92 -34.50
CA ARG A 549 39.49 13.45 -34.06
C ARG A 549 38.56 12.34 -33.59
N GLU A 550 38.53 11.20 -34.28
CA GLU A 550 37.72 10.05 -33.88
C GLU A 550 38.25 9.42 -32.58
N GLU A 551 39.57 9.34 -32.38
CA GLU A 551 40.15 8.89 -31.11
C GLU A 551 39.90 9.88 -29.96
N ALA A 552 40.08 11.18 -30.20
CA ALA A 552 39.78 12.22 -29.21
C ALA A 552 38.28 12.25 -28.83
N ALA A 553 37.39 11.94 -29.77
CA ALA A 553 35.96 11.77 -29.51
C ALA A 553 35.70 10.56 -28.61
N ARG A 554 36.27 9.38 -28.94
CA ARG A 554 36.16 8.16 -28.11
C ARG A 554 36.67 8.37 -26.69
N ARG A 555 37.84 9.00 -26.53
CA ARG A 555 38.41 9.33 -25.20
C ARG A 555 37.49 10.27 -24.40
N ARG A 556 36.83 11.24 -25.04
CA ARG A 556 35.84 12.13 -24.39
C ARG A 556 34.56 11.40 -23.99
N GLU A 557 34.05 10.52 -24.85
CA GLU A 557 32.86 9.71 -24.58
C GLU A 557 33.11 8.75 -23.40
N GLU A 558 34.26 8.08 -23.37
CA GLU A 558 34.64 7.20 -22.27
C GLU A 558 34.83 7.97 -20.95
N ALA A 559 35.49 9.13 -20.97
CA ALA A 559 35.61 9.97 -19.78
C ALA A 559 34.24 10.47 -19.28
N ALA A 560 33.31 10.80 -20.19
CA ALA A 560 31.95 11.20 -19.85
C ALA A 560 31.14 10.03 -19.25
N ARG A 561 31.29 8.81 -19.78
CA ARG A 561 30.69 7.58 -19.23
C ARG A 561 31.19 7.33 -17.81
N LEU A 562 32.51 7.32 -17.60
CA LEU A 562 33.12 7.14 -16.28
C LEU A 562 32.71 8.23 -15.28
N ALA A 563 32.65 9.50 -15.71
CA ALA A 563 32.18 10.60 -14.86
C ALA A 563 30.70 10.47 -14.47
N ARG A 564 29.87 9.92 -15.36
CA ARG A 564 28.46 9.63 -15.07
C ARG A 564 28.31 8.47 -14.09
N GLU A 565 29.00 7.36 -14.32
CA GLU A 565 29.01 6.20 -13.42
C GLU A 565 29.50 6.57 -12.01
N ALA A 566 30.52 7.43 -11.90
CA ALA A 566 31.01 7.96 -10.63
C ALA A 566 29.94 8.79 -9.89
N ARG A 567 29.19 9.65 -10.59
CA ARG A 567 28.08 10.44 -10.01
C ARG A 567 26.92 9.58 -9.57
N GLU A 568 26.47 8.64 -10.42
CA GLU A 568 25.39 7.70 -10.10
C GLU A 568 25.77 6.83 -8.89
N ARG A 569 27.05 6.46 -8.74
CA ARG A 569 27.57 5.77 -7.56
C ARG A 569 27.53 6.66 -6.31
N THR A 570 28.01 7.91 -6.37
CA THR A 570 27.97 8.81 -5.19
C THR A 570 26.54 9.14 -4.76
N GLU A 571 25.62 9.38 -5.70
CA GLU A 571 24.20 9.60 -5.38
C GLU A 571 23.56 8.36 -4.76
N ARG A 572 23.93 7.16 -5.23
CA ARG A 572 23.46 5.90 -4.64
C ARG A 572 23.99 5.71 -3.22
N GLU A 573 25.28 5.93 -2.99
CA GLU A 573 25.90 5.82 -1.66
C GLU A 573 25.30 6.85 -0.68
N GLU A 574 24.97 8.06 -1.15
CA GLU A 574 24.25 9.08 -0.38
C GLU A 574 22.82 8.66 -0.04
N ARG A 575 22.00 8.26 -1.03
CA ARG A 575 20.63 7.76 -0.79
C ARG A 575 20.59 6.54 0.12
N GLU A 576 21.55 5.61 -0.01
CA GLU A 576 21.66 4.45 0.87
C GLU A 576 22.10 4.84 2.30
N ARG A 577 22.80 5.97 2.48
CA ARG A 577 23.14 6.53 3.80
C ARG A 577 21.95 7.25 4.42
N GLU A 578 21.24 8.08 3.66
CA GLU A 578 20.01 8.75 4.10
C GLU A 578 18.93 7.74 4.49
N ALA A 579 18.71 6.70 3.68
CA ALA A 579 17.75 5.63 3.98
C ALA A 579 18.11 4.88 5.28
N ARG A 580 19.40 4.59 5.51
CA ARG A 580 19.88 4.01 6.78
C ARG A 580 19.64 4.94 7.97
N GLN A 581 19.98 6.22 7.85
CA GLN A 581 19.74 7.21 8.90
C GLN A 581 18.25 7.40 9.21
N ALA A 582 17.39 7.40 8.19
CA ALA A 582 15.94 7.46 8.34
C ALA A 582 15.39 6.21 9.04
N GLN A 583 15.86 5.01 8.68
CA GLN A 583 15.47 3.77 9.36
C GLN A 583 15.91 3.77 10.83
N GLU A 584 17.20 4.07 11.11
CA GLU A 584 17.73 4.17 12.47
C GLU A 584 16.96 5.18 13.32
N TYR A 585 16.59 6.33 12.74
CA TYR A 585 15.73 7.32 13.37
C TYR A 585 14.33 6.78 13.68
N HIS A 586 13.66 6.13 12.72
CA HIS A 586 12.32 5.57 12.94
C HIS A 586 12.31 4.50 14.02
N GLU A 587 13.31 3.61 14.05
CA GLU A 587 13.47 2.62 15.10
C GLU A 587 13.78 3.27 16.46
N ALA A 588 14.60 4.30 16.51
CA ALA A 588 14.90 5.04 17.73
C ALA A 588 13.67 5.80 18.27
N ALA A 589 12.87 6.40 17.38
CA ALA A 589 11.62 7.06 17.73
C ALA A 589 10.56 6.06 18.22
N ALA A 590 10.48 4.86 17.62
CA ALA A 590 9.62 3.79 18.09
C ALA A 590 10.02 3.31 19.50
N ARG A 591 11.32 3.09 19.76
CA ARG A 591 11.84 2.73 21.09
C ARG A 591 11.55 3.81 22.15
N GLU A 592 11.74 5.09 21.82
CA GLU A 592 11.43 6.19 22.74
C GLU A 592 9.90 6.32 22.97
N HIS A 593 9.08 6.10 21.94
CA HIS A 593 7.62 6.08 22.09
C HIS A 593 7.18 4.94 23.02
N GLU A 594 7.69 3.72 22.81
CA GLU A 594 7.39 2.56 23.66
C GLU A 594 7.84 2.81 25.11
N ARG A 595 9.04 3.37 25.32
CA ARG A 595 9.53 3.77 26.64
C ARG A 595 8.58 4.75 27.34
N CYS A 596 8.02 5.72 26.60
CA CYS A 596 7.01 6.64 27.13
C CYS A 596 5.68 5.92 27.44
N VAL A 597 5.23 4.99 26.58
CA VAL A 597 4.05 4.14 26.86
C VAL A 597 4.25 3.34 28.14
N GLN A 598 5.40 2.69 28.33
CA GLN A 598 5.71 1.88 29.52
C GLN A 598 5.79 2.74 30.79
N ARG A 599 6.35 3.96 30.71
CA ARG A 599 6.33 4.96 31.78
C ARG A 599 4.90 5.35 32.16
N ASP A 600 4.08 5.69 31.17
CA ASP A 600 2.72 6.18 31.36
C ASP A 600 1.73 5.06 31.73
N HIS A 601 2.02 3.79 31.40
CA HIS A 601 1.17 2.64 31.71
C HIS A 601 0.87 2.50 33.21
N LYS A 602 1.85 2.81 34.06
CA LYS A 602 1.69 2.84 35.53
C LYS A 602 0.65 3.87 36.00
N TRP A 603 0.43 4.91 35.22
CA TRP A 603 -0.59 5.94 35.46
C TRP A 603 -1.95 5.60 34.84
N CYS A 604 -1.99 4.68 33.89
CA CYS A 604 -3.19 4.26 33.15
C CYS A 604 -3.83 2.95 33.69
N LEU A 605 -3.56 2.59 34.95
CA LEU A 605 -4.16 1.43 35.62
C LEU A 605 -5.70 1.49 35.55
N ARG A 606 -6.32 0.44 34.98
CA ARG A 606 -7.76 0.37 34.74
C ARG A 606 -8.56 0.65 36.01
N GLY A 607 -9.54 1.55 35.91
CA GLY A 607 -10.46 1.90 36.99
C GLY A 607 -10.05 3.10 37.83
N VAL A 608 -8.81 3.62 37.72
CA VAL A 608 -8.42 4.83 38.46
C VAL A 608 -8.71 6.08 37.63
N ARG A 609 -9.66 6.90 38.10
CA ARG A 609 -10.00 8.19 37.46
C ARG A 609 -8.84 9.18 37.55
N TRP A 610 -8.57 9.90 36.46
CA TRP A 610 -7.65 11.03 36.48
C TRP A 610 -8.26 12.22 37.24
N THR A 611 -7.47 12.80 38.14
CA THR A 611 -7.83 13.96 38.98
C THR A 611 -6.77 15.05 38.82
N ASP A 612 -7.11 16.31 39.13
CA ASP A 612 -6.19 17.46 39.11
C ASP A 612 -4.84 17.13 39.77
N ALA A 613 -4.86 16.56 40.97
CA ALA A 613 -3.65 16.16 41.71
C ALA A 613 -2.84 15.04 41.01
N ARG A 614 -3.51 14.10 40.31
CA ARG A 614 -2.85 13.04 39.54
C ARG A 614 -2.16 13.61 38.30
N TYR A 615 -2.81 14.51 37.57
CA TYR A 615 -2.21 15.21 36.42
C TYR A 615 -0.98 16.02 36.84
N VAL A 616 -1.07 16.77 37.94
CA VAL A 616 0.06 17.55 38.48
C VAL A 616 1.21 16.64 38.92
N SER A 617 0.90 15.50 39.53
CA SER A 617 1.91 14.51 39.96
C SER A 617 2.61 13.85 38.77
N TRP A 618 1.87 13.46 37.73
CA TRP A 618 2.42 12.93 36.47
C TRP A 618 3.30 13.99 35.78
N PHE A 619 2.80 15.22 35.63
CA PHE A 619 3.55 16.33 35.03
C PHE A 619 4.86 16.59 35.77
N LYS A 620 4.87 16.58 37.11
CA LYS A 620 6.08 16.73 37.92
C LYS A 620 7.09 15.60 37.68
N LEU A 621 6.63 14.35 37.62
CA LEU A 621 7.50 13.19 37.38
C LEU A 621 8.13 13.25 35.99
N VAL A 622 7.32 13.41 34.95
CA VAL A 622 7.81 13.46 33.55
C VAL A 622 8.64 14.72 33.30
N SER A 623 8.35 15.82 34.00
CA SER A 623 9.17 17.04 33.98
C SER A 623 10.60 16.83 34.45
N ALA A 624 10.80 16.05 35.53
CA ALA A 624 12.14 15.74 36.00
C ALA A 624 12.87 14.84 35.00
N GLU A 625 12.23 13.76 34.54
CA GLU A 625 12.78 12.85 33.52
C GLU A 625 13.17 13.58 32.22
N PHE A 626 12.36 14.54 31.79
CA PHE A 626 12.61 15.35 30.59
C PHE A 626 13.78 16.33 30.76
N ASP A 627 13.98 16.89 31.95
CA ASP A 627 15.13 17.76 32.22
C ASP A 627 16.45 16.96 32.23
N ASP A 628 16.42 15.77 32.83
CA ASP A 628 17.58 14.85 32.91
C ASP A 628 17.88 14.12 31.57
N ALA A 629 16.90 14.04 30.67
CA ALA A 629 17.04 13.33 29.40
C ALA A 629 18.08 13.97 28.45
N LYS A 630 19.01 13.14 27.98
CA LYS A 630 19.93 13.47 26.87
C LYS A 630 19.30 12.99 25.56
N PHE A 631 18.65 13.90 24.85
CA PHE A 631 18.08 13.63 23.52
C PHE A 631 19.20 13.61 22.46
N ALA A 632 19.16 12.63 21.56
CA ALA A 632 20.16 12.39 20.51
C ALA A 632 19.53 11.55 19.38
N ALA A 633 20.25 11.27 18.29
CA ALA A 633 19.73 10.42 17.21
C ALA A 633 19.24 9.04 17.69
N ALA A 634 19.91 8.44 18.69
CA ALA A 634 19.51 7.15 19.29
C ALA A 634 18.32 7.24 20.25
N ARG A 635 17.93 8.46 20.67
CA ARG A 635 16.79 8.75 21.55
C ARG A 635 16.18 10.10 21.13
N PRO A 636 15.48 10.16 19.98
CA PRO A 636 14.99 11.40 19.42
C PRO A 636 13.83 11.94 20.26
N LEU A 637 13.61 13.26 20.21
CA LEU A 637 12.45 13.88 20.83
C LEU A 637 11.16 13.38 20.16
N THR A 638 10.24 12.82 20.94
CA THR A 638 8.88 12.48 20.47
C THR A 638 7.83 13.34 21.17
N LEU A 639 6.62 13.43 20.61
CA LEU A 639 5.49 14.14 21.24
C LEU A 639 5.26 13.68 22.70
N ARG A 640 5.39 12.37 22.99
CA ARG A 640 5.16 11.78 24.33
C ARG A 640 6.35 11.93 25.29
N SER A 641 7.53 12.30 24.77
CA SER A 641 8.71 12.58 25.59
C SER A 641 8.56 13.91 26.35
N VAL A 642 7.82 14.87 25.80
CA VAL A 642 7.63 16.21 26.38
C VAL A 642 6.54 16.18 27.47
N PRO A 643 6.77 16.77 28.66
CA PRO A 643 5.79 16.85 29.74
C PRO A 643 4.76 17.95 29.46
N TRP A 644 3.80 17.72 28.57
CA TRP A 644 2.80 18.74 28.24
C TRP A 644 1.87 19.05 29.44
N PRO A 645 1.66 20.33 29.80
CA PRO A 645 0.77 20.73 30.89
C PRO A 645 -0.70 20.66 30.44
N LEU A 646 -1.27 19.46 30.41
CA LEU A 646 -2.65 19.19 29.99
C LEU A 646 -3.44 18.42 31.06
N LEU A 647 -4.76 18.64 31.12
CA LEU A 647 -5.72 17.86 31.92
C LEU A 647 -6.32 16.67 31.15
N THR A 648 -5.52 16.10 30.25
CA THR A 648 -5.88 14.99 29.37
C THR A 648 -4.91 13.83 29.60
N PRO A 649 -5.34 12.55 29.56
CA PRO A 649 -4.45 11.40 29.73
C PRO A 649 -3.29 11.39 28.71
N PRO A 650 -2.07 10.93 29.09
CA PRO A 650 -0.88 11.00 28.22
C PRO A 650 -0.96 10.18 26.92
N ASP A 651 -1.86 9.21 26.86
CA ASP A 651 -2.19 8.41 25.67
C ASP A 651 -3.15 9.11 24.70
N GLU A 652 -3.87 10.14 25.15
CA GLU A 652 -4.75 11.00 24.35
C GLU A 652 -4.07 12.31 23.90
N HIS A 653 -2.81 12.56 24.29
CA HIS A 653 -2.07 13.79 23.92
C HIS A 653 -1.84 13.89 22.41
N THR A 654 -2.37 14.97 21.82
CA THR A 654 -2.23 15.33 20.40
C THR A 654 -1.86 16.81 20.29
N PHE A 655 -1.34 17.23 19.13
CA PHE A 655 -0.99 18.64 18.90
C PHE A 655 -2.20 19.58 18.97
N ASP A 656 -3.38 19.10 18.59
CA ASP A 656 -4.62 19.88 18.57
C ASP A 656 -5.15 20.19 19.98
N LEU A 657 -4.68 19.46 21.01
CA LEU A 657 -4.98 19.77 22.41
C LEU A 657 -4.01 20.79 23.02
N LEU A 658 -2.90 21.11 22.36
CA LEU A 658 -1.87 22.05 22.86
C LEU A 658 -2.23 23.51 22.56
N GLU A 659 -3.46 23.87 22.93
CA GLU A 659 -4.01 25.22 22.88
C GLU A 659 -3.80 25.98 24.20
N TRP A 660 -3.79 27.31 24.11
CA TRP A 660 -3.58 28.21 25.25
C TRP A 660 -4.51 27.92 26.44
N GLY A 661 -5.81 27.78 26.19
CA GLY A 661 -6.82 27.55 27.23
C GLY A 661 -6.63 26.23 27.99
N ASN A 662 -6.14 25.19 27.32
CA ASN A 662 -5.89 23.89 27.96
C ASN A 662 -4.66 23.95 28.89
N VAL A 663 -3.63 24.72 28.51
CA VAL A 663 -2.46 25.01 29.35
C VAL A 663 -2.88 25.81 30.59
N GLU A 664 -3.66 26.88 30.42
CA GLU A 664 -4.17 27.67 31.55
C GLU A 664 -5.06 26.84 32.48
N ALA A 665 -5.93 25.98 31.93
CA ALA A 665 -6.77 25.07 32.71
C ALA A 665 -5.94 24.13 33.59
N PHE A 666 -4.85 23.56 33.05
CA PHE A 666 -3.91 22.76 33.82
C PHE A 666 -3.26 23.55 34.97
N PHE A 667 -2.78 24.77 34.72
CA PHE A 667 -2.18 25.57 35.80
C PHE A 667 -3.22 26.06 36.82
N ALA A 668 -4.47 26.32 36.42
CA ALA A 668 -5.56 26.60 37.34
C ALA A 668 -5.88 25.39 38.25
N ALA A 669 -5.85 24.18 37.69
CA ALA A 669 -5.95 22.93 38.46
C ALA A 669 -4.75 22.72 39.39
N ALA A 670 -3.52 22.96 38.91
CA ALA A 670 -2.31 22.89 39.72
C ALA A 670 -2.39 23.82 40.94
N LYS A 671 -2.84 25.06 40.75
CA LYS A 671 -3.01 26.04 41.84
C LYS A 671 -4.03 25.64 42.91
N ARG A 672 -4.99 24.77 42.58
CA ARG A 672 -5.95 24.18 43.55
C ARG A 672 -5.41 22.91 44.20
N ALA A 673 -4.65 22.12 43.46
CA ALA A 673 -4.18 20.79 43.88
C ALA A 673 -2.90 20.84 44.74
N VAL A 674 -2.07 21.87 44.61
CA VAL A 674 -0.86 22.07 45.43
C VAL A 674 -0.86 23.44 46.14
N GLY A 675 -0.11 23.56 47.23
CA GLY A 675 0.02 24.82 47.97
C GLY A 675 0.73 25.92 47.18
N GLU A 676 0.52 27.19 47.55
CA GLU A 676 1.00 28.34 46.74
C GLU A 676 2.52 28.32 46.49
N ALA A 677 3.35 27.96 47.49
CA ALA A 677 4.80 27.87 47.32
C ALA A 677 5.23 26.77 46.32
N GLU A 678 4.53 25.64 46.33
CA GLU A 678 4.76 24.55 45.37
C GLU A 678 4.27 24.95 43.97
N TYR A 679 3.10 25.59 43.86
CA TYR A 679 2.59 26.13 42.61
C TYR A 679 3.58 27.11 41.95
N ARG A 680 4.12 28.08 42.72
CA ARG A 680 5.17 29.00 42.24
C ARG A 680 6.38 28.23 41.67
N THR A 681 6.82 27.19 42.38
CA THR A 681 7.93 26.32 41.96
C THR A 681 7.62 25.56 40.65
N ILE A 682 6.39 25.06 40.48
CA ILE A 682 5.95 24.37 39.26
C ILE A 682 5.92 25.33 38.07
N VAL A 683 5.32 26.51 38.23
CA VAL A 683 5.24 27.55 37.18
C VAL A 683 6.63 28.02 36.76
N GLU A 684 7.53 28.31 37.71
CA GLU A 684 8.89 28.75 37.38
C GLU A 684 9.70 27.67 36.65
N LYS A 685 9.63 26.41 37.09
CA LYS A 685 10.30 25.30 36.39
C LYS A 685 9.72 25.08 35.00
N ALA A 686 8.40 25.17 34.84
CA ALA A 686 7.75 25.01 33.54
C ALA A 686 8.12 26.16 32.58
N HIS A 687 8.13 27.41 33.04
CA HIS A 687 8.54 28.58 32.25
C HIS A 687 9.96 28.41 31.71
N ARG A 688 10.91 28.06 32.58
CA ARG A 688 12.31 27.78 32.19
C ARG A 688 12.43 26.59 31.23
N ARG A 689 11.59 25.55 31.38
CA ARG A 689 11.62 24.33 30.55
C ARG A 689 11.10 24.56 29.15
N PHE A 690 10.02 25.30 28.98
CA PHE A 690 9.38 25.58 27.69
C PHE A 690 9.97 26.80 26.97
N HIS A 691 10.89 27.54 27.60
CA HIS A 691 11.55 28.68 26.97
C HIS A 691 12.23 28.30 25.63
N PRO A 692 11.97 29.02 24.52
CA PRO A 692 12.51 28.66 23.20
C PRO A 692 14.05 28.52 23.19
N ASP A 693 14.76 29.45 23.84
CA ASP A 693 16.22 29.39 23.92
C ASP A 693 16.72 28.18 24.74
N LYS A 694 15.93 27.65 25.69
CA LYS A 694 16.29 26.43 26.42
C LYS A 694 16.16 25.19 25.53
N TRP A 695 15.20 25.18 24.61
CA TRP A 695 15.03 24.11 23.63
C TRP A 695 16.13 24.15 22.56
N ARG A 696 16.46 25.35 22.07
CA ARG A 696 17.55 25.59 21.11
C ARG A 696 18.91 25.22 21.70
N SER A 697 19.25 25.69 22.89
CA SER A 697 20.52 25.37 23.57
C SER A 697 20.66 23.90 23.96
N ARG A 698 19.56 23.16 24.16
CA ARG A 698 19.57 21.69 24.31
C ARG A 698 19.54 20.93 22.98
N GLY A 699 19.43 21.60 21.84
CA GLY A 699 19.35 20.97 20.52
C GLY A 699 18.14 20.06 20.30
N LEU A 700 17.06 20.23 21.09
CA LEU A 700 15.96 19.25 21.15
C LEU A 700 15.31 18.99 19.78
N LEU A 701 15.02 20.06 19.05
CA LEU A 701 14.39 20.02 17.72
C LEU A 701 15.30 19.39 16.65
N ASN A 702 16.62 19.48 16.81
CA ASN A 702 17.60 18.87 15.89
C ASN A 702 17.57 17.33 15.96
N THR A 703 17.00 16.77 17.03
CA THR A 703 16.82 15.31 17.17
C THR A 703 15.58 14.79 16.46
N VAL A 704 14.72 15.66 15.93
CA VAL A 704 13.53 15.30 15.14
C VAL A 704 13.90 15.35 13.66
N LEU A 705 13.98 14.20 12.98
CA LEU A 705 14.34 14.13 11.55
C LEU A 705 13.21 14.63 10.64
N ASP A 706 11.97 14.28 10.97
CA ASP A 706 10.77 14.73 10.27
C ASP A 706 10.55 16.25 10.45
N VAL A 707 10.57 16.99 9.33
CA VAL A 707 10.44 18.45 9.31
C VAL A 707 9.03 18.91 9.72
N GLU A 708 7.98 18.25 9.22
CA GLU A 708 6.58 18.57 9.57
C GLU A 708 6.30 18.30 11.06
N LEU A 709 6.94 17.27 11.64
CA LEU A 709 6.88 17.00 13.08
C LEU A 709 7.67 18.02 13.88
N ARG A 710 8.88 18.40 13.43
CA ARG A 710 9.74 19.39 14.10
C ARG A 710 9.04 20.75 14.25
N GLU A 711 8.44 21.24 13.17
CA GLU A 711 7.69 22.51 13.15
C GLU A 711 6.49 22.48 14.10
N ARG A 712 5.73 21.37 14.13
CA ARG A 712 4.60 21.19 15.06
C ARG A 712 5.05 21.15 16.52
N VAL A 713 6.17 20.50 16.83
CA VAL A 713 6.75 20.45 18.18
C VAL A 713 7.25 21.84 18.61
N GLU A 714 7.92 22.60 17.74
CA GLU A 714 8.34 23.98 18.04
C GLU A 714 7.13 24.90 18.26
N LYS A 715 6.13 24.85 17.37
CA LYS A 715 4.88 25.64 17.50
C LYS A 715 4.17 25.35 18.82
N ALA A 716 4.02 24.07 19.19
CA ALA A 716 3.39 23.69 20.45
C ALA A 716 4.21 24.13 21.67
N GLY A 717 5.55 23.99 21.62
CA GLY A 717 6.45 24.52 22.65
C GLY A 717 6.27 26.03 22.86
N ASN A 718 6.16 26.78 21.76
CA ASN A 718 5.94 28.23 21.79
C ASN A 718 4.57 28.61 22.40
N ILE A 719 3.48 27.91 22.06
CA ILE A 719 2.15 28.15 22.66
C ILE A 719 2.21 27.95 24.18
N VAL A 720 2.80 26.83 24.63
CA VAL A 720 2.96 26.53 26.05
C VAL A 720 3.83 27.58 26.76
N ALA A 721 4.94 28.00 26.15
CA ALA A 721 5.81 29.05 26.71
C ALA A 721 5.09 30.39 26.88
N GLN A 722 4.32 30.81 25.88
CA GLN A 722 3.55 32.05 25.90
C GLN A 722 2.45 32.00 26.96
N ALA A 723 1.70 30.90 27.06
CA ALA A 723 0.66 30.72 28.07
C ALA A 723 1.19 30.70 29.52
N ILE A 724 2.41 30.18 29.74
CA ILE A 724 3.03 30.16 31.08
C ILE A 724 3.60 31.54 31.47
N THR A 725 4.05 32.36 30.52
CA THR A 725 4.70 33.65 30.80
C THR A 725 3.89 34.60 31.71
N PRO A 726 2.58 34.89 31.50
CA PRO A 726 1.81 35.74 32.40
C PRO A 726 1.62 35.12 33.79
N LEU A 727 1.47 33.79 33.87
CA LEU A 727 1.37 33.06 35.14
C LEU A 727 2.68 33.17 35.94
N TRP A 728 3.82 33.10 35.26
CA TRP A 728 5.14 33.26 35.88
C TRP A 728 5.36 34.70 36.39
N LEU A 729 5.02 35.72 35.61
CA LEU A 729 5.09 37.13 36.07
C LEU A 729 4.23 37.35 37.32
N ALA A 730 2.97 36.89 37.31
CA ALA A 730 2.07 36.99 38.46
C ALA A 730 2.53 36.16 39.68
N SER A 731 3.34 35.12 39.47
CA SER A 731 3.93 34.33 40.57
C SER A 731 5.09 35.05 41.25
N ARG A 732 5.78 35.96 40.54
CA ARG A 732 6.90 36.78 41.03
C ARG A 732 6.46 38.09 41.67
N SER A 733 5.38 38.72 41.21
CA SER A 733 4.86 39.98 41.77
C SER A 733 4.19 39.86 43.15
N LYS A 734 4.29 38.68 43.79
CA LYS A 734 3.85 38.39 45.16
C LYS A 734 5.03 38.03 46.08
N GLN A 735 6.19 38.59 45.78
CA GLN A 735 7.36 38.70 46.65
C GLN A 735 7.51 40.17 47.02
#